data_AF-A0A4P7BG55-F1
#
_entry.id   AF-A0A4P7BG55-F1
#
_cell.length_a   1.000
_cell.length_b   1.000
_cell.length_c   1.000
_cell.angle_alpha   90.00
_cell.angle_beta   90.00
_cell.angle_gamma   90.00
#
_symmetry.space_group_name_H-M   'P 1'
#
loop_
_entity.id
_entity.type
_entity.pdbx_description
1 polymer ?
#
loop_
_entity_poly.entity_id
_entity_poly.type
_entity_poly.pdbx_seq_one_letter_code
_entity_poly.pdbx_strand_id
1 'polypeptide(L)'
;MTAMEPARAGDVIDARELQYAVDRLVEMAGDFCDTVGESTNFPEQRQILRRTRSLLNLSAWLDGGANIPLAPGQPRVTAAQVNDAIDYCIGASRALTTLTARLALIDALLDFFQDVLKGEGSEIVASAVQLRKVCDAGEPAVVTNAASRYRLADFRAREWEAAQYVLLPLNGLRSPDMAAIGEAVQPERPVTSPASAQVSARVAARVAAMPPLQSADVATPQILHSTRADGPKLAALTSEEVLQLKTHAPGVRVLPLVIYELTRRPMLTVAKGPAPAAAASTALALTVQVVRAGAKNVPVAGARVVGFTDLAARAGAEALSDASGMAKLDLEPGVPLQALLVYGPPGYWGLYRRDVTLNKGATLALQPIDMAAPDYLAQLYGGGTDDAGRGVTVGVIDTGVDDTHPDLELAGGAAFVVAENDAGGAGPAAVDGDHGSHVAGIIGSRGRAPSGRRGVAPGVRLMSYRVFPNAGTGATNYDIIRAIDRGVADGCDLLNLSLGGSTRDEAVREAIKDAFDNGTLCFVATGNDGRGPVSYPARWPEAVAVSALGCTGTFPAESSETLDVAAPFSAQDDTVFVAGFSNVGEEVDLTGPGVGIVSTVPGGGYGVMSGTSMACPAVTGTAAALLARHPDVLAMPRDRERSIAMLRIVNAAAGTVGFERSFEGLGLLQQP
;
A
#
# COMPACT_ATOMS: atom_id res chain seq x y z
N MET A 1 22.02 3.56 -41.26
CA MET A 1 23.07 2.73 -40.65
C MET A 1 24.41 3.16 -41.22
N THR A 2 25.17 3.91 -40.45
CA THR A 2 26.61 4.13 -40.70
C THR A 2 27.32 2.78 -40.52
N ALA A 3 28.35 2.47 -41.30
CA ALA A 3 29.12 1.24 -41.13
C ALA A 3 29.73 1.21 -39.72
N MET A 4 29.31 0.26 -38.88
CA MET A 4 29.83 0.12 -37.52
C MET A 4 31.20 -0.56 -37.58
N GLU A 5 32.16 -0.06 -36.81
CA GLU A 5 33.47 -0.70 -36.69
C GLU A 5 33.33 -2.10 -36.05
N PRO A 6 34.18 -3.08 -36.39
CA PRO A 6 34.14 -4.40 -35.76
C PRO A 6 34.70 -4.34 -34.34
N ALA A 7 34.06 -5.06 -33.42
CA ALA A 7 34.49 -5.22 -32.03
C ALA A 7 35.82 -5.99 -31.96
N ARG A 8 36.70 -5.54 -31.06
CA ARG A 8 37.99 -6.16 -30.74
C ARG A 8 37.87 -7.02 -29.49
N ALA A 9 38.82 -7.93 -29.30
CA ALA A 9 38.90 -8.69 -28.06
C ALA A 9 39.04 -7.76 -26.85
N GLY A 10 38.14 -7.89 -25.86
CA GLY A 10 38.07 -7.04 -24.68
C GLY A 10 37.14 -5.82 -24.81
N ASP A 11 36.53 -5.59 -25.97
CA ASP A 11 35.46 -4.61 -26.07
C ASP A 11 34.23 -5.07 -25.28
N VAL A 12 33.64 -4.13 -24.54
CA VAL A 12 32.46 -4.37 -23.70
C VAL A 12 31.44 -3.25 -23.86
N ILE A 13 30.18 -3.53 -23.54
CA ILE A 13 29.18 -2.52 -23.19
C ILE A 13 29.27 -2.30 -21.68
N ASP A 14 29.56 -1.06 -21.25
CA ASP A 14 29.61 -0.72 -19.82
C ASP A 14 28.19 -0.74 -19.24
N ALA A 15 27.96 -1.62 -18.27
CA ALA A 15 26.65 -1.79 -17.66
C ALA A 15 26.21 -0.54 -16.87
N ARG A 16 27.15 0.24 -16.32
CA ARG A 16 26.86 1.47 -15.56
C ARG A 16 26.32 2.58 -16.45
N GLU A 17 26.73 2.59 -17.73
CA GLU A 17 26.23 3.54 -18.72
C GLU A 17 24.82 3.17 -19.22
N LEU A 18 24.32 1.98 -18.88
CA LEU A 18 22.94 1.56 -19.14
C LEU A 18 21.98 1.88 -17.98
N GLN A 19 22.45 2.51 -16.89
CA GLN A 19 21.60 2.96 -15.78
C GLN A 19 20.47 3.88 -16.28
N TYR A 20 20.76 4.72 -17.25
CA TYR A 20 19.76 5.55 -17.90
C TYR A 20 18.66 4.71 -18.57
N ALA A 21 19.00 3.59 -19.22
CA ALA A 21 18.02 2.67 -19.76
C ALA A 21 17.21 1.95 -18.66
N VAL A 22 17.79 1.70 -17.48
CA VAL A 22 17.10 1.10 -16.32
C VAL A 22 15.90 1.95 -15.91
N ASP A 23 16.15 3.23 -15.62
CA ASP A 23 15.13 4.14 -15.11
C ASP A 23 13.96 4.26 -16.10
N ARG A 24 14.31 4.25 -17.38
CA ARG A 24 13.42 4.35 -18.52
C ARG A 24 12.61 3.05 -18.74
N LEU A 25 13.18 1.88 -18.44
CA LEU A 25 12.46 0.61 -18.42
C LEU A 25 11.49 0.48 -17.24
N VAL A 26 11.85 1.00 -16.07
CA VAL A 26 10.97 1.05 -14.88
C VAL A 26 9.76 1.94 -15.16
N GLU A 27 9.98 3.09 -15.78
CA GLU A 27 8.90 3.99 -16.22
C GLU A 27 7.93 3.26 -17.16
N MET A 28 8.46 2.57 -18.17
CA MET A 28 7.65 1.80 -19.12
C MET A 28 6.93 0.61 -18.46
N ALA A 29 7.57 -0.08 -17.50
CA ALA A 29 6.96 -1.14 -16.71
C ALA A 29 5.80 -0.63 -15.84
N GLY A 30 5.97 0.56 -15.23
CA GLY A 30 4.91 1.29 -14.53
C GLY A 30 3.72 1.59 -15.43
N ASP A 31 3.98 2.17 -16.61
CA ASP A 31 2.93 2.46 -17.61
C ASP A 31 2.14 1.20 -18.03
N PHE A 32 2.81 0.05 -18.14
CA PHE A 32 2.14 -1.22 -18.44
C PHE A 32 1.35 -1.78 -17.26
N CYS A 33 1.87 -1.66 -16.04
CA CYS A 33 1.16 -2.03 -14.81
C CYS A 33 -0.11 -1.20 -14.62
N ASP A 34 -0.06 0.10 -14.92
CA ASP A 34 -1.22 0.99 -14.88
C ASP A 34 -2.31 0.53 -15.88
N THR A 35 -1.92 -0.09 -16.99
CA THR A 35 -2.85 -0.62 -18.00
C THR A 35 -3.59 -1.90 -17.54
N VAL A 36 -3.10 -2.62 -16.52
CA VAL A 36 -3.70 -3.89 -16.01
C VAL A 36 -5.10 -3.65 -15.39
N GLY A 37 -5.41 -2.40 -15.01
CA GLY A 37 -6.68 -2.03 -14.38
C GLY A 37 -7.81 -1.56 -15.31
N GLU A 38 -7.56 -1.38 -16.60
CA GLU A 38 -8.44 -0.50 -17.41
C GLU A 38 -9.37 -1.19 -18.42
N SER A 39 -9.13 -2.43 -18.88
CA SER A 39 -10.04 -3.15 -19.81
C SER A 39 -9.62 -4.59 -20.15
N THR A 40 -8.79 -5.23 -19.33
CA THR A 40 -8.18 -6.52 -19.68
C THR A 40 -8.80 -7.69 -18.90
N ASN A 41 -9.02 -8.83 -19.56
CA ASN A 41 -9.49 -10.04 -18.88
C ASN A 41 -8.33 -10.72 -18.12
N PHE A 42 -8.64 -11.59 -17.16
CA PHE A 42 -7.64 -12.26 -16.31
C PHE A 42 -6.47 -12.93 -17.09
N PRO A 43 -6.71 -13.61 -18.24
CA PRO A 43 -5.62 -14.07 -19.13
C PRO A 43 -4.70 -12.97 -19.66
N GLU A 44 -5.25 -11.83 -20.08
CA GLU A 44 -4.49 -10.67 -20.57
C GLU A 44 -3.71 -9.99 -19.44
N GLN A 45 -4.33 -9.80 -18.27
CA GLN A 45 -3.67 -9.30 -17.07
C GLN A 45 -2.46 -10.17 -16.70
N ARG A 46 -2.61 -11.49 -16.77
CA ARG A 46 -1.51 -12.44 -16.52
C ARG A 46 -0.40 -12.32 -17.56
N GLN A 47 -0.72 -12.00 -18.81
CA GLN A 47 0.27 -11.79 -19.86
C GLN A 47 1.04 -10.49 -19.70
N ILE A 48 0.38 -9.41 -19.28
CA ILE A 48 1.02 -8.12 -18.96
C ILE A 48 1.92 -8.29 -17.75
N LEU A 49 1.40 -8.80 -16.63
CA LEU A 49 2.17 -8.98 -15.39
C LEU A 49 3.40 -9.87 -15.58
N ARG A 50 3.32 -10.91 -16.41
CA ARG A 50 4.48 -11.76 -16.72
C ARG A 50 5.59 -10.99 -17.45
N ARG A 51 5.23 -10.18 -18.43
CA ARG A 51 6.17 -9.42 -19.26
C ARG A 51 6.69 -8.19 -18.54
N THR A 52 5.84 -7.50 -17.78
CA THR A 52 6.25 -6.42 -16.88
C THR A 52 7.21 -6.93 -15.82
N ARG A 53 6.96 -8.13 -15.26
CA ARG A 53 7.93 -8.79 -14.37
C ARG A 53 9.24 -9.10 -15.08
N SER A 54 9.22 -9.51 -16.35
CA SER A 54 10.45 -9.68 -17.14
C SER A 54 11.21 -8.37 -17.38
N LEU A 55 10.50 -7.25 -17.59
CA LEU A 55 11.11 -5.92 -17.73
C LEU A 55 11.66 -5.37 -16.42
N LEU A 56 10.94 -5.56 -15.30
CA LEU A 56 11.41 -5.19 -13.96
C LEU A 56 12.60 -6.03 -13.54
N ASN A 57 12.57 -7.32 -13.84
CA ASN A 57 13.74 -8.18 -13.69
C ASN A 57 14.88 -7.59 -14.54
N LEU A 58 14.69 -7.39 -15.85
CA LEU A 58 15.74 -6.85 -16.73
C LEU A 58 16.31 -5.50 -16.23
N SER A 59 15.45 -4.63 -15.69
CA SER A 59 15.85 -3.40 -15.01
C SER A 59 16.75 -3.68 -13.81
N ALA A 60 16.38 -4.63 -12.94
CA ALA A 60 17.22 -5.06 -11.82
C ALA A 60 18.54 -5.70 -12.26
N TRP A 61 18.64 -6.30 -13.45
CA TRP A 61 19.90 -6.81 -14.00
C TRP A 61 20.88 -5.70 -14.39
N LEU A 62 20.34 -4.64 -15.00
CA LEU A 62 21.11 -3.50 -15.47
C LEU A 62 21.60 -2.63 -14.29
N ASP A 63 20.92 -2.68 -13.14
CA ASP A 63 21.34 -2.05 -11.88
C ASP A 63 22.50 -2.84 -11.23
N GLY A 64 23.73 -2.43 -11.55
CA GLY A 64 24.95 -3.01 -10.96
C GLY A 64 25.49 -4.29 -11.64
N GLY A 65 24.96 -4.65 -12.81
CA GLY A 65 25.40 -5.82 -13.59
C GLY A 65 26.85 -5.75 -14.09
N ALA A 66 27.43 -6.90 -14.45
CA ALA A 66 28.75 -6.99 -15.06
C ALA A 66 28.74 -6.47 -16.52
N ASN A 67 29.87 -5.90 -16.97
CA ASN A 67 30.07 -5.45 -18.35
C ASN A 67 29.78 -6.56 -19.37
N ILE A 68 29.12 -6.23 -20.47
CA ILE A 68 28.74 -7.20 -21.51
C ILE A 68 29.88 -7.33 -22.53
N PRO A 69 30.57 -8.48 -22.64
CA PRO A 69 31.61 -8.67 -23.63
C PRO A 69 31.03 -8.74 -25.04
N LEU A 70 31.63 -8.00 -25.98
CA LEU A 70 31.26 -8.06 -27.40
C LEU A 70 32.05 -9.16 -28.11
N ALA A 71 31.37 -9.94 -28.94
CA ALA A 71 31.99 -10.98 -29.74
C ALA A 71 32.95 -10.35 -30.79
N PRO A 72 34.26 -10.70 -30.79
CA PRO A 72 35.22 -10.11 -31.71
C PRO A 72 34.86 -10.34 -33.18
N GLY A 73 35.02 -9.30 -34.01
CA GLY A 73 34.67 -9.34 -35.44
C GLY A 73 33.20 -9.05 -35.76
N GLN A 74 32.33 -8.97 -34.77
CA GLN A 74 30.95 -8.49 -34.91
C GLN A 74 30.89 -6.95 -34.86
N PRO A 75 29.81 -6.28 -35.33
CA PRO A 75 29.60 -4.85 -35.14
C PRO A 75 29.79 -4.40 -33.69
N ARG A 76 30.60 -3.35 -33.47
CA ARG A 76 30.83 -2.78 -32.14
C ARG A 76 29.69 -1.85 -31.75
N VAL A 77 28.83 -2.31 -30.84
CA VAL A 77 27.69 -1.55 -30.29
C VAL A 77 28.11 -0.87 -28.99
N THR A 78 27.75 0.40 -28.80
CA THR A 78 28.04 1.15 -27.56
C THR A 78 26.81 1.25 -26.65
N ALA A 79 27.03 1.52 -25.35
CA ALA A 79 25.94 1.74 -24.39
C ALA A 79 25.02 2.91 -24.81
N ALA A 80 25.60 3.99 -25.35
CA ALA A 80 24.84 5.11 -25.91
C ALA A 80 23.88 4.68 -27.03
N GLN A 81 24.31 3.80 -27.94
CA GLN A 81 23.46 3.30 -29.03
C GLN A 81 22.33 2.39 -28.51
N VAL A 82 22.56 1.65 -27.43
CA VAL A 82 21.52 0.87 -26.75
C VAL A 82 20.52 1.83 -26.09
N ASN A 83 21.00 2.83 -25.35
CA ASN A 83 20.15 3.86 -24.71
C ASN A 83 19.29 4.62 -25.73
N ASP A 84 19.87 5.02 -26.88
CA ASP A 84 19.14 5.68 -27.97
C ASP A 84 17.99 4.80 -28.50
N ALA A 85 18.21 3.49 -28.61
CA ALA A 85 17.17 2.56 -29.03
C ALA A 85 16.03 2.47 -28.00
N ILE A 86 16.35 2.52 -26.69
CA ILE A 86 15.36 2.50 -25.61
C ILE A 86 14.54 3.78 -25.56
N ASP A 87 15.20 4.93 -25.68
CA ASP A 87 14.50 6.22 -25.72
C ASP A 87 13.53 6.32 -26.90
N TYR A 88 13.93 5.78 -28.06
CA TYR A 88 13.05 5.68 -29.21
C TYR A 88 11.81 4.84 -28.90
N CYS A 89 11.98 3.70 -28.24
CA CYS A 89 10.88 2.80 -27.88
C CYS A 89 9.91 3.42 -26.88
N ILE A 90 10.42 4.15 -25.89
CA ILE A 90 9.57 4.78 -24.87
C ILE A 90 8.82 5.98 -25.46
N GLY A 91 9.45 6.72 -26.37
CA GLY A 91 8.75 7.73 -27.16
C GLY A 91 7.59 7.12 -27.96
N ALA A 92 7.83 5.96 -28.59
CA ALA A 92 6.82 5.24 -29.37
C ALA A 92 5.76 4.55 -28.51
N SER A 93 6.10 3.99 -27.34
CA SER A 93 5.18 3.25 -26.47
C SER A 93 4.01 4.13 -25.99
N ARG A 94 4.30 5.41 -25.74
CA ARG A 94 3.31 6.44 -25.37
C ARG A 94 2.28 6.69 -26.48
N ALA A 95 2.61 6.41 -27.73
CA ALA A 95 1.70 6.55 -28.88
C ALA A 95 0.87 5.28 -29.16
N LEU A 96 1.19 4.14 -28.54
CA LEU A 96 0.47 2.88 -28.76
C LEU A 96 -0.82 2.82 -27.94
N THR A 97 -1.96 2.59 -28.60
CA THR A 97 -3.29 2.63 -27.97
C THR A 97 -3.90 1.25 -27.72
N THR A 98 -3.40 0.19 -28.36
CA THR A 98 -3.94 -1.17 -28.21
C THR A 98 -3.03 -2.07 -27.38
N LEU A 99 -3.64 -2.97 -26.60
CA LEU A 99 -2.91 -3.97 -25.80
C LEU A 99 -2.00 -4.83 -26.70
N THR A 100 -2.49 -5.24 -27.87
CA THR A 100 -1.72 -6.05 -28.82
C THR A 100 -0.46 -5.32 -29.30
N ALA A 101 -0.56 -4.02 -29.62
CA ALA A 101 0.60 -3.23 -30.03
C ALA A 101 1.62 -3.07 -28.89
N ARG A 102 1.12 -2.82 -27.68
CA ARG A 102 1.92 -2.71 -26.46
C ARG A 102 2.66 -4.01 -26.15
N LEU A 103 1.97 -5.15 -26.21
CA LEU A 103 2.58 -6.46 -26.01
C LEU A 103 3.62 -6.79 -27.09
N ALA A 104 3.37 -6.43 -28.35
CA ALA A 104 4.33 -6.62 -29.44
C ALA A 104 5.59 -5.75 -29.27
N LEU A 105 5.45 -4.52 -28.76
CA LEU A 105 6.59 -3.68 -28.42
C LEU A 105 7.40 -4.27 -27.27
N ILE A 106 6.75 -4.78 -26.22
CA ILE A 106 7.44 -5.45 -25.11
C ILE A 106 8.19 -6.69 -25.60
N ASP A 107 7.55 -7.50 -26.44
CA ASP A 107 8.17 -8.71 -26.98
C ASP A 107 9.41 -8.37 -27.83
N ALA A 108 9.33 -7.32 -28.67
CA ALA A 108 10.47 -6.84 -29.46
C ALA A 108 11.59 -6.24 -28.61
N LEU A 109 11.24 -5.59 -27.50
CA LEU A 109 12.20 -5.01 -26.57
C LEU A 109 12.91 -6.09 -25.75
N LEU A 110 12.19 -7.11 -25.30
CA LEU A 110 12.77 -8.29 -24.66
C LEU A 110 13.68 -9.06 -25.62
N ASP A 111 13.29 -9.23 -26.89
CA ASP A 111 14.14 -9.82 -27.94
C ASP A 111 15.42 -9.00 -28.15
N PHE A 112 15.30 -7.67 -28.24
CA PHE A 112 16.45 -6.77 -28.39
C PHE A 112 17.42 -6.89 -27.23
N PHE A 113 16.92 -6.86 -25.99
CA PHE A 113 17.76 -7.02 -24.83
C PHE A 113 18.38 -8.41 -24.73
N GLN A 114 17.67 -9.46 -25.07
CA GLN A 114 18.24 -10.80 -25.11
C GLN A 114 19.47 -10.86 -26.03
N ASP A 115 19.44 -10.19 -27.18
CA ASP A 115 20.57 -10.13 -28.10
C ASP A 115 21.69 -9.18 -27.61
N VAL A 116 21.34 -8.06 -26.96
CA VAL A 116 22.31 -7.19 -26.26
C VAL A 116 23.10 -7.99 -25.23
N LEU A 117 22.39 -8.80 -24.44
CA LEU A 117 22.96 -9.61 -23.38
C LEU A 117 23.95 -10.69 -23.89
N LYS A 118 23.76 -11.20 -25.11
CA LYS A 118 24.70 -12.16 -25.74
C LYS A 118 25.98 -11.50 -26.24
N GLY A 119 25.97 -10.19 -26.49
CA GLY A 119 27.11 -9.45 -27.03
C GLY A 119 27.40 -9.72 -28.52
N GLU A 120 26.46 -10.34 -29.24
CA GLU A 120 26.59 -10.61 -30.68
C GLU A 120 26.15 -9.38 -31.49
N GLY A 121 27.10 -8.51 -31.84
CA GLY A 121 26.84 -7.22 -32.49
C GLY A 121 25.92 -7.25 -33.71
N SER A 122 25.94 -8.30 -34.53
CA SER A 122 25.04 -8.41 -35.69
C SER A 122 23.60 -8.74 -35.30
N GLU A 123 23.38 -9.57 -34.27
CA GLU A 123 22.05 -9.84 -33.71
C GLU A 123 21.48 -8.59 -33.05
N ILE A 124 22.30 -7.85 -32.29
CA ILE A 124 21.90 -6.60 -31.64
C ILE A 124 21.41 -5.58 -32.68
N VAL A 125 22.17 -5.42 -33.77
CA VAL A 125 21.81 -4.51 -34.86
C VAL A 125 20.54 -4.96 -35.59
N ALA A 126 20.39 -6.26 -35.85
CA ALA A 126 19.19 -6.80 -36.49
C ALA A 126 17.94 -6.60 -35.62
N SER A 127 18.06 -6.84 -34.31
CA SER A 127 16.97 -6.63 -33.35
C SER A 127 16.66 -5.16 -33.13
N ALA A 128 17.65 -4.25 -33.13
CA ALA A 128 17.41 -2.81 -33.11
C ALA A 128 16.61 -2.33 -34.35
N VAL A 129 16.91 -2.88 -35.53
CA VAL A 129 16.15 -2.59 -36.76
C VAL A 129 14.71 -3.11 -36.65
N GLN A 130 14.52 -4.30 -36.07
CA GLN A 130 13.19 -4.86 -35.87
C GLN A 130 12.39 -4.07 -34.83
N LEU A 131 13.03 -3.68 -33.73
CA LEU A 131 12.47 -2.86 -32.67
C LEU A 131 11.99 -1.50 -33.22
N ARG A 132 12.81 -0.86 -34.07
CA ARG A 132 12.41 0.35 -34.78
C ARG A 132 11.21 0.15 -35.69
N LYS A 133 11.14 -0.96 -36.45
CA LYS A 133 9.96 -1.25 -37.29
C LYS A 133 8.68 -1.39 -36.46
N VAL A 134 8.76 -1.99 -35.28
CA VAL A 134 7.61 -2.12 -34.36
C VAL A 134 7.19 -0.75 -33.82
N CYS A 135 8.16 0.09 -33.46
CA CYS A 135 7.92 1.46 -33.01
C CYS A 135 7.29 2.33 -34.11
N ASP A 136 7.71 2.15 -35.37
CA ASP A 136 7.29 2.97 -36.52
C ASP A 136 5.94 2.51 -37.12
N ALA A 137 5.49 1.28 -36.81
CA ALA A 137 4.30 0.70 -37.42
C ALA A 137 2.96 1.30 -36.93
N GLY A 138 2.95 1.99 -35.78
CA GLY A 138 1.76 2.64 -35.19
C GLY A 138 0.71 1.65 -34.64
N GLU A 139 0.24 0.71 -35.47
CA GLU A 139 -0.55 -0.46 -35.08
C GLU A 139 -0.02 -1.68 -35.84
N PRO A 140 0.44 -2.75 -35.18
CA PRO A 140 0.92 -3.93 -35.89
C PRO A 140 -0.26 -4.62 -36.59
N ALA A 141 -0.14 -4.81 -37.90
CA ALA A 141 -0.91 -5.82 -38.60
C ALA A 141 -0.69 -7.15 -37.87
N VAL A 142 -1.78 -7.80 -37.46
CA VAL A 142 -1.84 -9.05 -36.67
C VAL A 142 -0.58 -9.89 -36.86
N VAL A 143 0.39 -9.72 -35.97
CA VAL A 143 1.50 -10.67 -35.84
C VAL A 143 0.88 -11.83 -35.08
N THR A 144 0.39 -12.80 -35.84
CA THR A 144 0.05 -14.11 -35.30
C THR A 144 1.24 -14.57 -34.45
N ASN A 145 0.91 -15.01 -33.24
CA ASN A 145 1.67 -15.50 -32.07
C ASN A 145 2.93 -16.39 -32.34
N ALA A 146 3.75 -16.10 -33.36
CA ALA A 146 4.77 -16.98 -33.92
C ALA A 146 6.14 -16.30 -34.11
N ALA A 147 6.35 -15.07 -33.63
CA ALA A 147 7.59 -14.32 -33.91
C ALA A 147 8.33 -13.77 -32.67
N SER A 148 7.90 -14.08 -31.44
CA SER A 148 8.71 -13.83 -30.24
C SER A 148 9.86 -14.83 -30.20
N ARG A 149 11.11 -14.36 -30.30
CA ARG A 149 12.30 -15.23 -30.21
C ARG A 149 12.76 -15.42 -28.76
N TYR A 150 12.37 -14.53 -27.85
CA TYR A 150 12.74 -14.63 -26.47
C TYR A 150 12.00 -15.79 -25.82
N ARG A 151 12.72 -16.57 -25.03
CA ARG A 151 12.11 -17.55 -24.14
C ARG A 151 12.25 -17.01 -22.74
N LEU A 152 11.14 -17.05 -22.00
CA LEU A 152 11.18 -16.72 -20.57
C LEU A 152 12.26 -17.54 -19.85
N ALA A 153 12.51 -18.79 -20.29
CA ALA A 153 13.57 -19.64 -19.81
C ALA A 153 15.00 -19.07 -20.01
N ASP A 154 15.22 -18.28 -21.05
CA ASP A 154 16.53 -17.68 -21.37
C ASP A 154 16.83 -16.46 -20.46
N PHE A 155 15.78 -15.80 -19.97
CA PHE A 155 15.87 -14.82 -18.88
C PHE A 155 15.96 -15.49 -17.49
N ARG A 156 15.37 -16.68 -17.33
CA ARG A 156 15.48 -17.51 -16.11
C ARG A 156 16.85 -18.19 -15.97
N ALA A 157 17.63 -18.27 -17.05
CA ALA A 157 18.90 -18.99 -17.10
C ALA A 157 20.13 -18.14 -16.73
N ARG A 158 19.96 -16.89 -16.27
CA ARG A 158 21.07 -16.08 -15.71
C ARG A 158 20.99 -16.02 -14.18
N GLU A 159 22.15 -16.12 -13.53
CA GLU A 159 22.38 -16.31 -12.08
C GLU A 159 21.72 -15.32 -11.10
N TRP A 160 20.96 -14.31 -11.54
CA TRP A 160 20.45 -13.23 -10.69
C TRP A 160 18.92 -13.29 -10.48
N GLU A 161 18.30 -14.47 -10.57
CA GLU A 161 16.86 -14.73 -10.44
C GLU A 161 16.23 -14.42 -9.04
N ALA A 162 16.75 -13.44 -8.28
CA ALA A 162 16.42 -13.25 -6.88
C ALA A 162 15.07 -12.55 -6.67
N ALA A 163 14.06 -13.28 -6.20
CA ALA A 163 12.80 -12.69 -5.69
C ALA A 163 12.91 -12.40 -4.19
N GLN A 164 12.16 -11.42 -3.70
CA GLN A 164 12.13 -11.12 -2.27
C GLN A 164 11.21 -12.08 -1.51
N TYR A 165 11.73 -12.64 -0.43
CA TYR A 165 11.06 -13.57 0.46
C TYR A 165 11.22 -13.16 1.91
N VAL A 166 10.19 -13.47 2.71
CA VAL A 166 10.28 -13.49 4.16
C VAL A 166 10.73 -14.90 4.58
N LEU A 167 11.86 -14.95 5.27
CA LEU A 167 12.36 -16.16 5.91
C LEU A 167 11.87 -16.20 7.35
N LEU A 168 11.20 -17.29 7.71
CA LEU A 168 10.68 -17.54 9.05
C LEU A 168 11.16 -18.89 9.58
N PRO A 169 11.28 -19.05 10.90
CA PRO A 169 11.33 -20.37 11.51
C PRO A 169 10.12 -21.23 11.10
N LEU A 170 10.27 -22.54 11.26
CA LEU A 170 9.17 -23.48 11.10
C LEU A 170 8.02 -23.20 12.08
N ASN A 171 8.35 -22.78 13.30
CA ASN A 171 7.39 -22.48 14.37
C ASN A 171 7.72 -21.14 15.03
N GLY A 172 6.73 -20.24 15.10
CA GLY A 172 6.87 -18.94 15.74
C GLY A 172 7.83 -18.00 15.00
N LEU A 173 8.20 -16.91 15.67
CA LEU A 173 9.09 -15.91 15.08
C LEU A 173 10.57 -16.13 15.39
N ARG A 174 10.93 -17.05 16.29
CA ARG A 174 12.33 -17.19 16.76
C ARG A 174 12.82 -18.63 16.71
N SER A 175 14.03 -18.84 16.18
CA SER A 175 14.71 -20.14 16.20
C SER A 175 16.23 -19.98 16.09
N PRO A 176 17.04 -20.84 16.73
CA PRO A 176 18.48 -20.93 16.49
C PRO A 176 18.84 -21.14 15.02
N ASP A 177 17.97 -21.85 14.27
CA ASP A 177 18.18 -22.10 12.84
C ASP A 177 18.23 -20.79 12.03
N MET A 178 17.50 -19.76 12.46
CA MET A 178 17.53 -18.45 11.80
C MET A 178 18.89 -17.77 11.98
N ALA A 179 19.53 -17.92 13.14
CA ALA A 179 20.87 -17.36 13.38
C ALA A 179 21.93 -18.00 12.48
N ALA A 180 21.73 -19.25 12.07
CA ALA A 180 22.63 -19.98 11.17
C ALA A 180 22.54 -19.51 9.70
N ILE A 181 21.45 -18.83 9.31
CA ILE A 181 21.27 -18.28 7.94
C ILE A 181 22.20 -17.08 7.69
N GLY A 182 22.67 -16.42 8.75
CA GLY A 182 23.46 -15.19 8.68
C GLY A 182 22.61 -13.92 8.81
N GLU A 183 23.30 -12.78 8.89
CA GLU A 183 22.71 -11.45 9.00
C GLU A 183 22.83 -10.69 7.68
N ALA A 184 22.06 -9.61 7.53
CA ALA A 184 22.25 -8.67 6.43
C ALA A 184 23.69 -8.13 6.47
N VAL A 185 24.46 -8.34 5.40
CA VAL A 185 25.76 -7.69 5.23
C VAL A 185 25.51 -6.27 4.76
N GLN A 186 25.33 -5.36 5.72
CA GLN A 186 25.32 -3.92 5.42
C GLN A 186 26.74 -3.54 4.92
N PRO A 187 26.91 -2.92 3.72
CA PRO A 187 28.15 -2.22 3.44
C PRO A 187 28.31 -1.13 4.51
N GLU A 188 29.48 -1.06 5.15
CA GLU A 188 29.74 -0.13 6.26
C GLU A 188 29.23 1.28 5.93
N ARG A 189 28.29 1.78 6.73
CA ARG A 189 27.85 3.19 6.69
C ARG A 189 29.07 4.10 6.90
N PRO A 190 29.39 5.03 5.99
CA PRO A 190 30.27 6.14 6.32
C PRO A 190 29.45 7.18 7.10
N VAL A 191 29.77 7.33 8.38
CA VAL A 191 29.29 8.45 9.20
C VAL A 191 30.12 9.69 8.87
N THR A 192 29.42 10.72 8.38
CA THR A 192 29.76 12.16 8.33
C THR A 192 30.92 12.66 7.43
N SER A 193 30.58 13.65 6.60
CA SER A 193 31.41 14.51 5.72
C SER A 193 32.59 15.23 6.41
N PRO A 194 33.47 16.00 5.71
CA PRO A 194 34.17 15.80 4.43
C PRO A 194 35.72 15.96 4.57
N ALA A 195 36.45 15.74 3.48
CA ALA A 195 37.87 16.09 3.24
C ALA A 195 38.99 15.22 3.87
N SER A 196 39.25 14.04 3.30
CA SER A 196 40.62 13.45 3.24
C SER A 196 40.74 12.32 2.21
N ALA A 197 40.65 12.66 0.93
CA ALA A 197 40.75 11.77 -0.23
C ALA A 197 42.17 11.21 -0.51
N GLN A 198 43.00 10.91 0.49
CA GLN A 198 44.40 10.49 0.25
C GLN A 198 44.85 9.20 0.94
N VAL A 199 44.03 8.57 1.78
CA VAL A 199 44.42 7.32 2.47
C VAL A 199 44.00 6.06 1.68
N SER A 200 42.92 6.11 0.89
CA SER A 200 42.39 4.97 0.13
C SER A 200 43.32 4.42 -0.97
N ALA A 201 44.32 5.20 -1.41
CA ALA A 201 45.29 4.75 -2.40
C ALA A 201 46.32 3.72 -1.86
N ARG A 202 46.55 3.67 -0.54
CA ARG A 202 47.55 2.77 0.06
C ARG A 202 47.01 1.38 0.40
N VAL A 203 45.70 1.23 0.56
CA VAL A 203 45.06 -0.07 0.84
C VAL A 203 44.86 -0.88 -0.45
N ALA A 204 44.51 -0.22 -1.56
CA ALA A 204 44.37 -0.85 -2.87
C ALA A 204 45.66 -1.54 -3.36
N ALA A 205 46.84 -1.00 -3.02
CA ALA A 205 48.12 -1.58 -3.39
C ALA A 205 48.48 -2.87 -2.62
N ARG A 206 47.83 -3.14 -1.48
CA ARG A 206 48.09 -4.33 -0.64
C ARG A 206 47.16 -5.50 -0.97
N VAL A 207 46.04 -5.23 -1.65
CA VAL A 207 45.08 -6.24 -2.14
C VAL A 207 45.57 -6.89 -3.44
N ALA A 208 46.38 -6.18 -4.26
CA ALA A 208 46.91 -6.69 -5.53
C ALA A 208 48.03 -7.77 -5.40
N ALA A 209 48.36 -8.23 -4.18
CA ALA A 209 49.51 -9.10 -3.93
C ALA A 209 49.20 -10.45 -3.24
N MET A 210 47.93 -10.90 -3.19
CA MET A 210 47.58 -12.21 -2.63
C MET A 210 47.28 -13.25 -3.74
N PRO A 211 47.78 -14.49 -3.63
CA PRO A 211 47.54 -15.53 -4.64
C PRO A 211 46.10 -16.07 -4.54
N PRO A 212 45.56 -16.68 -5.63
CA PRO A 212 44.17 -17.09 -5.67
C PRO A 212 43.96 -18.33 -4.80
N LEU A 213 42.91 -18.30 -3.96
CA LEU A 213 42.42 -19.47 -3.26
C LEU A 213 41.23 -20.05 -4.01
N GLN A 214 41.36 -21.32 -4.38
CA GLN A 214 40.27 -22.20 -4.73
C GLN A 214 39.50 -22.59 -3.46
N SER A 215 38.21 -22.30 -3.42
CA SER A 215 37.16 -23.16 -2.86
C SER A 215 35.84 -22.81 -3.55
N ALA A 216 35.06 -23.82 -3.89
CA ALA A 216 33.69 -23.64 -4.35
C ALA A 216 32.85 -23.21 -3.14
N ASP A 217 32.71 -21.90 -2.94
CA ASP A 217 31.85 -21.35 -1.89
C ASP A 217 30.41 -21.27 -2.43
N VAL A 218 29.53 -22.01 -1.78
CA VAL A 218 28.08 -22.02 -1.97
C VAL A 218 27.55 -20.62 -1.65
N ALA A 219 26.80 -20.01 -2.59
CA ALA A 219 26.23 -18.68 -2.40
C ALA A 219 25.30 -18.69 -1.16
N THR A 220 25.66 -17.91 -0.16
CA THR A 220 24.82 -17.68 1.03
C THR A 220 23.64 -16.80 0.60
N PRO A 221 22.40 -17.07 1.06
CA PRO A 221 21.24 -16.25 0.70
C PRO A 221 21.50 -14.75 0.91
N GLN A 222 21.17 -13.89 -0.05
CA GLN A 222 21.34 -12.46 0.11
C GLN A 222 20.28 -11.92 1.10
N ILE A 223 20.68 -11.78 2.36
CA ILE A 223 19.83 -11.19 3.39
C ILE A 223 19.83 -9.67 3.23
N LEU A 224 18.66 -9.11 2.91
CA LEU A 224 18.42 -7.67 2.75
C LEU A 224 18.23 -6.98 4.10
N HIS A 225 17.50 -7.62 5.01
CA HIS A 225 17.23 -7.10 6.34
C HIS A 225 17.01 -8.25 7.33
N SER A 226 17.36 -8.04 8.60
CA SER A 226 17.08 -8.96 9.70
C SER A 226 16.42 -8.20 10.84
N THR A 227 15.38 -8.78 11.42
CA THR A 227 14.73 -8.22 12.61
C THR A 227 15.63 -8.34 13.85
N ARG A 228 16.36 -9.45 13.92
CA ARG A 228 17.32 -9.87 14.95
C ARG A 228 18.07 -11.12 14.47
N ALA A 229 19.08 -11.53 15.23
CA ALA A 229 19.88 -12.72 14.97
C ALA A 229 19.03 -13.98 14.71
N ASP A 230 18.12 -14.28 15.61
CA ASP A 230 17.30 -15.50 15.67
C ASP A 230 15.89 -15.33 15.07
N GLY A 231 15.60 -14.21 14.42
CA GLY A 231 14.25 -13.81 14.03
C GLY A 231 14.02 -13.75 12.52
N PRO A 232 12.84 -13.23 12.10
CA PRO A 232 12.49 -13.12 10.68
C PRO A 232 13.51 -12.32 9.88
N LYS A 233 13.75 -12.75 8.64
CA LYS A 233 14.67 -12.09 7.70
C LYS A 233 13.99 -11.79 6.38
N LEU A 234 14.33 -10.67 5.77
CA LEU A 234 14.01 -10.35 4.38
C LEU A 234 15.20 -10.75 3.53
N ALA A 235 14.98 -11.58 2.51
CA ALA A 235 16.03 -12.09 1.65
C ALA A 235 15.66 -11.96 0.17
N ALA A 236 16.64 -11.71 -0.68
CA ALA A 236 16.52 -11.86 -2.12
C ALA A 236 17.09 -13.24 -2.50
N LEU A 237 16.27 -14.13 -3.06
CA LEU A 237 16.66 -15.52 -3.37
C LEU A 237 16.26 -15.95 -4.77
N THR A 238 17.16 -16.60 -5.50
CA THR A 238 16.88 -17.31 -6.75
C THR A 238 16.12 -18.61 -6.51
N SER A 239 15.51 -19.17 -7.57
CA SER A 239 14.84 -20.47 -7.48
C SER A 239 15.76 -21.59 -6.96
N GLU A 240 17.03 -21.53 -7.35
CA GLU A 240 18.06 -22.47 -6.91
C GLU A 240 18.45 -22.24 -5.45
N GLU A 241 18.67 -20.99 -5.04
CA GLU A 241 18.98 -20.64 -3.64
C GLU A 241 17.84 -21.02 -2.70
N VAL A 242 16.57 -20.92 -3.13
CA VAL A 242 15.43 -21.41 -2.35
C VAL A 242 15.52 -22.94 -2.15
N LEU A 243 15.90 -23.70 -3.19
CA LEU A 243 16.04 -25.15 -3.09
C LEU A 243 17.24 -25.56 -2.21
N GLN A 244 18.35 -24.84 -2.35
CA GLN A 244 19.54 -25.03 -1.53
C GLN A 244 19.24 -24.69 -0.06
N LEU A 245 18.58 -23.56 0.23
CA LEU A 245 18.20 -23.17 1.59
C LEU A 245 17.28 -24.21 2.24
N LYS A 246 16.30 -24.74 1.50
CA LYS A 246 15.43 -25.83 1.99
C LYS A 246 16.20 -27.11 2.34
N THR A 247 17.32 -27.36 1.66
CA THR A 247 18.17 -28.54 1.90
C THR A 247 19.06 -28.36 3.12
N HIS A 248 19.64 -27.17 3.29
CA HIS A 248 20.61 -26.89 4.36
C HIS A 248 19.95 -26.43 5.67
N ALA A 249 18.77 -25.80 5.58
CA ALA A 249 18.01 -25.29 6.71
C ALA A 249 16.53 -25.72 6.60
N PRO A 250 16.22 -27.02 6.76
CA PRO A 250 14.85 -27.54 6.62
C PRO A 250 13.87 -26.96 7.67
N GLY A 251 14.38 -26.36 8.75
CA GLY A 251 13.62 -25.63 9.75
C GLY A 251 13.20 -24.20 9.34
N VAL A 252 13.46 -23.79 8.10
CA VAL A 252 13.19 -22.43 7.61
C VAL A 252 12.10 -22.45 6.54
N ARG A 253 11.05 -21.66 6.76
CA ARG A 253 10.01 -21.36 5.79
C ARG A 253 10.46 -20.20 4.90
N VAL A 254 10.30 -20.36 3.59
CA VAL A 254 10.54 -19.33 2.58
C VAL A 254 9.18 -18.89 2.03
N LEU A 255 8.75 -17.68 2.39
CA LEU A 255 7.41 -17.17 2.07
C LEU A 255 7.52 -15.95 1.16
N PRO A 256 6.62 -15.76 0.18
CA PRO A 256 6.69 -14.60 -0.71
C PRO A 256 6.49 -13.30 0.08
N LEU A 257 7.13 -12.22 -0.37
CA LEU A 257 6.77 -10.88 0.06
C LEU A 257 5.36 -10.55 -0.45
N VAL A 258 4.49 -10.09 0.44
CA VAL A 258 3.09 -9.72 0.15
C VAL A 258 2.87 -8.26 0.53
N ILE A 259 2.04 -7.55 -0.23
CA ILE A 259 1.69 -6.14 0.00
C ILE A 259 0.26 -6.05 0.52
N TYR A 260 0.06 -5.24 1.56
CA TYR A 260 -1.22 -4.90 2.16
C TYR A 260 -1.60 -3.45 1.84
N GLU A 261 -2.89 -3.19 1.70
CA GLU A 261 -3.45 -1.87 1.45
C GLU A 261 -4.20 -1.34 2.69
N LEU A 262 -4.49 -0.04 2.69
CA LEU A 262 -5.34 0.57 3.72
C LEU A 262 -6.79 0.15 3.51
N THR A 263 -7.45 -0.31 4.57
CA THR A 263 -8.88 -0.66 4.53
C THR A 263 -9.78 0.57 4.73
N ARG A 264 -9.54 1.62 3.93
CA ARG A 264 -10.41 2.79 3.83
C ARG A 264 -11.47 2.59 2.75
N ARG A 265 -12.62 3.25 2.88
CA ARG A 265 -13.68 3.23 1.84
C ARG A 265 -13.07 3.61 0.49
N PRO A 266 -13.26 2.82 -0.57
CA PRO A 266 -12.82 3.18 -1.91
C PRO A 266 -13.48 4.48 -2.37
N MET A 267 -12.68 5.47 -2.77
CA MET A 267 -13.20 6.67 -3.42
C MET A 267 -13.61 6.32 -4.85
N LEU A 268 -14.85 6.62 -5.22
CA LEU A 268 -15.27 6.64 -6.63
C LEU A 268 -14.56 7.78 -7.35
N THR A 269 -13.75 7.42 -8.34
CA THR A 269 -13.05 8.32 -9.25
C THR A 269 -13.49 8.04 -10.68
N VAL A 270 -13.25 8.98 -11.59
CA VAL A 270 -13.43 8.72 -13.02
C VAL A 270 -12.48 7.60 -13.44
N ALA A 271 -12.95 6.67 -14.27
CA ALA A 271 -12.08 5.68 -14.89
C ALA A 271 -11.05 6.42 -15.76
N LYS A 272 -9.77 6.14 -15.53
CA LYS A 272 -8.74 6.52 -16.48
C LYS A 272 -8.98 5.69 -17.73
N GLY A 273 -9.45 6.33 -18.79
CA GLY A 273 -9.48 5.79 -20.14
C GLY A 273 -8.39 6.46 -20.96
N PRO A 274 -8.08 5.95 -22.17
CA PRO A 274 -7.26 6.72 -23.11
C PRO A 274 -7.92 8.08 -23.28
N ALA A 275 -7.16 9.16 -23.01
CA ALA A 275 -7.64 10.51 -23.27
C ALA A 275 -8.22 10.52 -24.69
N PRO A 276 -9.45 11.01 -24.89
CA PRO A 276 -9.94 11.21 -26.25
C PRO A 276 -8.85 11.96 -26.99
N ALA A 277 -8.43 11.46 -28.16
CA ALA A 277 -7.56 12.23 -29.05
C ALA A 277 -8.13 13.64 -29.06
N ALA A 278 -7.32 14.65 -28.71
CA ALA A 278 -7.79 16.02 -28.50
C ALA A 278 -8.51 16.50 -29.76
N ALA A 279 -9.81 16.21 -29.85
CA ALA A 279 -10.72 16.98 -30.63
C ALA A 279 -10.62 18.35 -29.99
N ALA A 280 -10.24 19.35 -30.77
CA ALA A 280 -10.37 20.73 -30.36
C ALA A 280 -11.85 20.97 -30.09
N SER A 281 -12.31 20.60 -28.90
CA SER A 281 -13.62 20.91 -28.41
C SER A 281 -13.60 22.40 -28.16
N THR A 282 -14.39 23.12 -28.94
CA THR A 282 -14.72 24.51 -28.70
C THR A 282 -15.69 24.67 -27.53
N ALA A 283 -16.08 23.58 -26.86
CA ALA A 283 -16.99 23.63 -25.73
C ALA A 283 -16.30 24.21 -24.48
N LEU A 284 -16.97 25.16 -23.83
CA LEU A 284 -16.52 25.75 -22.59
C LEU A 284 -16.54 24.69 -21.49
N ALA A 285 -15.38 24.35 -20.90
CA ALA A 285 -15.34 23.47 -19.73
C ALA A 285 -16.26 23.96 -18.59
N LEU A 286 -17.01 23.05 -17.98
CA LEU A 286 -17.85 23.29 -16.83
C LEU A 286 -16.98 23.73 -15.63
N THR A 287 -17.20 24.96 -15.19
CA THR A 287 -16.56 25.48 -13.99
C THR A 287 -17.58 25.58 -12.87
N VAL A 288 -17.27 25.00 -11.72
CA VAL A 288 -18.11 25.05 -10.51
C VAL A 288 -17.33 25.70 -9.38
N GLN A 289 -18.05 26.26 -8.42
CA GLN A 289 -17.45 26.85 -7.21
C GLN A 289 -17.86 26.06 -5.98
N VAL A 290 -16.88 25.56 -5.25
CA VAL A 290 -17.06 24.91 -3.95
C VAL A 290 -16.96 25.96 -2.84
N VAL A 291 -18.00 26.06 -2.03
CA VAL A 291 -18.11 27.06 -0.96
C VAL A 291 -18.57 26.41 0.34
N ARG A 292 -18.36 27.12 1.45
CA ARG A 292 -18.89 26.74 2.76
C ARG A 292 -20.41 26.97 2.82
N ALA A 293 -21.16 25.94 3.19
CA ALA A 293 -22.58 26.07 3.47
C ALA A 293 -22.85 27.07 4.62
N GLY A 294 -23.90 27.88 4.49
CA GLY A 294 -24.29 28.88 5.48
C GLY A 294 -23.46 30.18 5.48
N ALA A 295 -22.42 30.28 4.66
CA ALA A 295 -21.63 31.51 4.49
C ALA A 295 -21.62 31.96 3.02
N LYS A 296 -21.93 33.24 2.76
CA LYS A 296 -21.86 33.76 1.38
C LYS A 296 -20.41 33.89 0.93
N ASN A 297 -20.06 33.22 -0.18
CA ASN A 297 -18.78 33.35 -0.90
C ASN A 297 -17.52 33.02 -0.08
N VAL A 298 -17.60 32.09 0.88
CA VAL A 298 -16.41 31.56 1.54
C VAL A 298 -15.93 30.34 0.76
N PRO A 299 -14.83 30.43 -0.01
CA PRO A 299 -14.36 29.34 -0.85
C PRO A 299 -13.80 28.19 -0.02
N VAL A 300 -13.92 26.97 -0.55
CA VAL A 300 -13.32 25.77 0.05
C VAL A 300 -12.33 25.15 -0.93
N ALA A 301 -11.06 25.17 -0.56
CA ALA A 301 -9.95 24.63 -1.35
C ALA A 301 -9.69 23.14 -1.04
N GLY A 302 -9.18 22.40 -2.02
CA GLY A 302 -8.79 20.99 -1.86
C GLY A 302 -9.96 20.00 -1.87
N ALA A 303 -11.18 20.43 -2.20
CA ALA A 303 -12.32 19.53 -2.37
C ALA A 303 -12.22 18.80 -3.72
N ARG A 304 -12.31 17.47 -3.73
CA ARG A 304 -12.30 16.68 -4.96
C ARG A 304 -13.73 16.55 -5.48
N VAL A 305 -14.00 17.21 -6.60
CA VAL A 305 -15.29 17.16 -7.30
C VAL A 305 -15.21 16.10 -8.38
N VAL A 306 -16.18 15.18 -8.41
CA VAL A 306 -16.28 14.09 -9.39
C VAL A 306 -17.70 14.08 -9.95
N GLY A 307 -17.83 14.38 -11.24
CA GLY A 307 -19.11 14.34 -11.96
C GLY A 307 -19.14 13.17 -12.93
N PHE A 308 -20.03 12.21 -12.68
CA PHE A 308 -20.23 11.04 -13.54
C PHE A 308 -21.38 11.26 -14.52
N THR A 309 -21.06 11.19 -15.81
CA THR A 309 -22.06 11.10 -16.89
C THR A 309 -22.56 9.66 -17.05
N ASP A 310 -21.70 8.69 -16.73
CA ASP A 310 -22.05 7.28 -16.57
C ASP A 310 -21.36 6.73 -15.32
N LEU A 311 -22.14 6.46 -14.27
CA LEU A 311 -21.61 5.96 -13.01
C LEU A 311 -21.08 4.53 -13.13
N ALA A 312 -21.76 3.68 -13.91
CA ALA A 312 -21.40 2.27 -14.07
C ALA A 312 -20.08 2.12 -14.83
N ALA A 313 -19.90 2.91 -15.90
CA ALA A 313 -18.66 2.97 -16.65
C ALA A 313 -17.58 3.84 -15.97
N ARG A 314 -17.92 4.52 -14.87
CA ARG A 314 -17.13 5.58 -14.23
C ARG A 314 -16.66 6.65 -15.24
N ALA A 315 -17.47 6.94 -16.25
CA ALA A 315 -17.18 8.00 -17.22
C ALA A 315 -17.66 9.36 -16.70
N GLY A 316 -16.88 10.41 -16.95
CA GLY A 316 -17.15 11.74 -16.43
C GLY A 316 -15.91 12.61 -16.38
N ALA A 317 -15.90 13.58 -15.47
CA ALA A 317 -14.72 14.39 -15.18
C ALA A 317 -14.57 14.60 -13.67
N GLU A 318 -13.32 14.84 -13.26
CA GLU A 318 -12.99 15.18 -11.89
C GLU A 318 -11.98 16.33 -11.82
N ALA A 319 -12.00 17.08 -10.72
CA ALA A 319 -11.07 18.17 -10.46
C ALA A 319 -10.95 18.43 -8.95
N LEU A 320 -9.84 19.02 -8.54
CA LEU A 320 -9.68 19.60 -7.20
C LEU A 320 -10.05 21.08 -7.21
N SER A 321 -10.73 21.55 -6.16
CA SER A 321 -10.96 22.98 -5.99
C SER A 321 -9.67 23.71 -5.59
N ASP A 322 -9.42 24.85 -6.22
CA ASP A 322 -8.27 25.70 -5.92
C ASP A 322 -8.49 26.60 -4.69
N ALA A 323 -7.54 27.49 -4.39
CA ALA A 323 -7.63 28.44 -3.28
C ALA A 323 -8.85 29.39 -3.34
N SER A 324 -9.44 29.58 -4.53
CA SER A 324 -10.66 30.36 -4.75
C SER A 324 -11.94 29.49 -4.73
N GLY A 325 -11.79 28.20 -4.43
CA GLY A 325 -12.86 27.22 -4.42
C GLY A 325 -13.28 26.77 -5.81
N MET A 326 -12.55 27.13 -6.86
CA MET A 326 -12.96 26.84 -8.24
C MET A 326 -12.46 25.48 -8.67
N ALA A 327 -13.34 24.67 -9.27
CA ALA A 327 -13.02 23.38 -9.86
C ALA A 327 -13.47 23.36 -11.33
N LYS A 328 -12.56 22.98 -12.23
CA LYS A 328 -12.79 22.93 -13.68
C LYS A 328 -12.93 21.48 -14.14
N LEU A 329 -14.14 21.08 -14.46
CA LEU A 329 -14.47 19.76 -14.99
C LEU A 329 -14.46 19.80 -16.52
N ASP A 330 -13.83 18.82 -17.15
CA ASP A 330 -13.80 18.69 -18.61
C ASP A 330 -15.12 18.09 -19.14
N LEU A 331 -16.21 18.83 -18.92
CA LEU A 331 -17.58 18.50 -19.31
C LEU A 331 -18.26 19.74 -19.88
N GLU A 332 -19.22 19.57 -20.78
CA GLU A 332 -20.03 20.68 -21.28
C GLU A 332 -21.06 21.13 -20.21
N PRO A 333 -21.25 22.44 -19.98
CA PRO A 333 -22.31 22.95 -19.13
C PRO A 333 -23.69 22.49 -19.61
N GLY A 334 -24.54 22.09 -18.68
CA GLY A 334 -25.89 21.59 -18.98
C GLY A 334 -25.94 20.09 -19.29
N VAL A 335 -24.81 19.38 -19.31
CA VAL A 335 -24.79 17.91 -19.40
C VAL A 335 -25.41 17.31 -18.12
N PRO A 336 -26.36 16.37 -18.25
CA PRO A 336 -26.89 15.64 -17.10
C PRO A 336 -25.82 14.70 -16.53
N LEU A 337 -25.67 14.72 -15.20
CA LEU A 337 -24.82 13.82 -14.45
C LEU A 337 -25.69 12.80 -13.74
N GLN A 338 -25.38 11.51 -13.91
CA GLN A 338 -26.01 10.43 -13.14
C GLN A 338 -25.65 10.54 -11.65
N ALA A 339 -24.42 10.97 -11.36
CA ALA A 339 -23.95 11.19 -10.00
C ALA A 339 -22.95 12.34 -9.93
N LEU A 340 -23.08 13.17 -8.90
CA LEU A 340 -22.09 14.17 -8.51
C LEU A 340 -21.63 13.84 -7.09
N LEU A 341 -20.32 13.64 -6.93
CA LEU A 341 -19.66 13.48 -5.65
C LEU A 341 -18.70 14.64 -5.40
N VAL A 342 -18.66 15.11 -4.16
CA VAL A 342 -17.59 15.98 -3.67
C VAL A 342 -17.03 15.36 -2.40
N TYR A 343 -15.74 15.05 -2.41
CA TYR A 343 -15.04 14.66 -1.19
C TYR A 343 -14.51 15.93 -0.52
N GLY A 344 -14.96 16.15 0.72
CA GLY A 344 -14.60 17.34 1.50
C GLY A 344 -13.16 17.26 2.01
N PRO A 345 -12.43 18.39 2.02
CA PRO A 345 -11.15 18.48 2.73
C PRO A 345 -11.40 18.45 4.26
N PRO A 346 -10.33 18.37 5.10
CA PRO A 346 -10.45 18.52 6.55
C PRO A 346 -11.37 19.69 6.95
N GLY A 347 -12.26 19.44 7.90
CA GLY A 347 -13.25 20.40 8.41
C GLY A 347 -14.60 20.37 7.69
N TYR A 348 -14.79 19.58 6.63
CA TYR A 348 -16.03 19.53 5.86
C TYR A 348 -16.53 18.11 5.60
N TRP A 349 -17.85 17.96 5.58
CA TRP A 349 -18.51 16.79 5.03
C TRP A 349 -18.44 16.81 3.49
N GLY A 350 -18.51 15.62 2.89
CA GLY A 350 -18.67 15.49 1.45
C GLY A 350 -20.06 15.91 0.95
N LEU A 351 -20.27 15.77 -0.36
CA LEU A 351 -21.55 15.98 -1.04
C LEU A 351 -21.84 14.82 -1.99
N TYR A 352 -23.10 14.42 -2.09
CA TYR A 352 -23.60 13.45 -3.05
C TYR A 352 -24.96 13.90 -3.61
N ARG A 353 -25.08 13.90 -4.93
CA ARG A 353 -26.34 14.15 -5.65
C ARG A 353 -26.48 13.19 -6.82
N ARG A 354 -27.72 12.77 -7.09
CA ARG A 354 -28.08 11.97 -8.28
C ARG A 354 -28.84 12.82 -9.28
N ASP A 355 -28.74 12.43 -10.55
CA ASP A 355 -29.56 12.95 -11.65
C ASP A 355 -29.60 14.49 -11.69
N VAL A 356 -28.40 15.11 -11.64
CA VAL A 356 -28.22 16.55 -11.53
C VAL A 356 -27.68 17.15 -12.82
N THR A 357 -28.20 18.31 -13.21
CA THR A 357 -27.63 19.11 -14.31
C THR A 357 -26.89 20.30 -13.73
N LEU A 358 -25.59 20.42 -14.04
CA LEU A 358 -24.76 21.53 -13.60
C LEU A 358 -24.55 22.54 -14.73
N ASN A 359 -24.70 23.82 -14.39
CA ASN A 359 -24.40 24.94 -15.29
C ASN A 359 -23.09 25.61 -14.90
N LYS A 360 -22.51 26.38 -15.82
CA LYS A 360 -21.31 27.17 -15.55
C LYS A 360 -21.57 28.14 -14.39
N GLY A 361 -20.68 28.11 -13.39
CA GLY A 361 -20.82 28.92 -12.17
C GLY A 361 -21.72 28.29 -11.11
N ALA A 362 -22.15 27.04 -11.27
CA ALA A 362 -22.90 26.33 -10.23
C ALA A 362 -22.09 26.28 -8.93
N THR A 363 -22.80 26.50 -7.81
CA THR A 363 -22.21 26.49 -6.48
C THR A 363 -22.49 25.16 -5.78
N LEU A 364 -21.44 24.53 -5.27
CA LEU A 364 -21.48 23.31 -4.47
C LEU A 364 -21.16 23.70 -3.02
N ALA A 365 -22.15 23.65 -2.15
CA ALA A 365 -22.01 24.06 -0.76
C ALA A 365 -21.65 22.85 0.11
N LEU A 366 -20.44 22.81 0.67
CA LEU A 366 -20.02 21.79 1.61
C LEU A 366 -20.39 22.18 3.04
N GLN A 367 -21.00 21.26 3.77
CA GLN A 367 -21.34 21.47 5.17
C GLN A 367 -20.08 21.34 6.05
N PRO A 368 -19.74 22.36 6.87
CA PRO A 368 -18.69 22.22 7.87
C PRO A 368 -19.02 21.11 8.86
N ILE A 369 -17.99 20.45 9.38
CA ILE A 369 -18.14 19.54 10.52
C ILE A 369 -18.59 20.37 11.73
N ASP A 370 -19.75 20.01 12.28
CA ASP A 370 -20.20 20.54 13.56
C ASP A 370 -19.73 19.60 14.67
N MET A 371 -18.72 20.02 15.44
CA MET A 371 -18.16 19.23 16.53
C MET A 371 -19.16 18.99 17.68
N ALA A 372 -20.26 19.76 17.76
CA ALA A 372 -21.32 19.52 18.73
C ALA A 372 -22.30 18.43 18.26
N ALA A 373 -22.43 18.20 16.95
CA ALA A 373 -23.25 17.13 16.41
C ALA A 373 -22.52 15.78 16.57
N PRO A 374 -23.15 14.78 17.20
CA PRO A 374 -22.51 13.48 17.37
C PRO A 374 -22.65 12.65 16.10
N ASP A 375 -21.51 12.18 15.58
CA ASP A 375 -21.47 11.07 14.63
C ASP A 375 -21.81 9.74 15.33
N TYR A 376 -21.86 8.63 14.59
CA TYR A 376 -22.29 7.36 15.19
C TYR A 376 -21.33 6.87 16.29
N LEU A 377 -20.03 7.11 16.14
CA LEU A 377 -19.03 6.83 17.17
C LEU A 377 -19.33 7.60 18.46
N ALA A 378 -19.54 8.91 18.36
CA ALA A 378 -19.83 9.76 19.51
C ALA A 378 -21.21 9.46 20.13
N GLN A 379 -22.20 9.01 19.36
CA GLN A 379 -23.49 8.57 19.90
C GLN A 379 -23.33 7.33 20.78
N LEU A 380 -22.55 6.35 20.34
CA LEU A 380 -22.32 5.11 21.09
C LEU A 380 -21.36 5.30 22.28
N TYR A 381 -20.26 6.04 22.06
CA TYR A 381 -19.10 6.03 22.96
C TYR A 381 -18.69 7.41 23.48
N GLY A 382 -19.39 8.47 23.06
CA GLY A 382 -19.14 9.86 23.46
C GLY A 382 -19.61 10.21 24.88
N GLY A 383 -20.06 9.24 25.69
CA GLY A 383 -20.41 9.43 27.10
C GLY A 383 -19.30 9.11 28.11
N GLY A 384 -18.21 8.46 27.69
CA GLY A 384 -17.14 7.98 28.59
C GLY A 384 -16.31 9.07 29.30
N THR A 385 -15.58 8.67 30.34
CA THR A 385 -14.68 9.54 31.12
C THR A 385 -13.33 9.74 30.43
N ASP A 386 -12.61 10.83 30.76
CA ASP A 386 -11.24 11.08 30.25
C ASP A 386 -10.24 9.97 30.62
N ASP A 387 -10.47 9.25 31.73
CA ASP A 387 -9.65 8.12 32.16
C ASP A 387 -10.04 6.77 31.52
N ALA A 388 -10.99 6.75 30.56
CA ALA A 388 -11.36 5.50 29.89
C ALA A 388 -10.13 4.89 29.18
N GLY A 389 -9.84 3.62 29.47
CA GLY A 389 -8.65 2.93 28.95
C GLY A 389 -7.36 3.14 29.76
N ARG A 390 -7.41 3.86 30.89
CA ARG A 390 -6.24 4.10 31.75
C ARG A 390 -5.58 2.79 32.18
N GLY A 391 -4.26 2.71 32.00
CA GLY A 391 -3.47 1.53 32.32
C GLY A 391 -3.39 0.49 31.20
N VAL A 392 -4.10 0.69 30.09
CA VAL A 392 -4.00 -0.13 28.88
C VAL A 392 -3.09 0.57 27.86
N THR A 393 -2.22 -0.20 27.21
CA THR A 393 -1.38 0.29 26.12
C THR A 393 -1.94 -0.18 24.77
N VAL A 394 -2.11 0.74 23.83
CA VAL A 394 -2.64 0.44 22.50
C VAL A 394 -1.65 0.90 21.42
N GLY A 395 -1.27 -0.01 20.53
CA GLY A 395 -0.42 0.29 19.37
C GLY A 395 -1.21 0.40 18.08
N VAL A 396 -0.96 1.47 17.32
CA VAL A 396 -1.55 1.71 16.00
C VAL A 396 -0.53 1.32 14.93
N ILE A 397 -0.77 0.23 14.20
CA ILE A 397 0.06 -0.21 13.07
C ILE A 397 -0.57 0.31 11.78
N ASP A 398 -0.05 1.41 11.23
CA ASP A 398 -0.71 2.17 10.16
C ASP A 398 0.29 3.04 9.36
N THR A 399 -0.17 4.14 8.76
CA THR A 399 0.63 5.13 8.02
C THR A 399 1.47 6.03 8.93
N GLY A 400 1.43 5.81 10.25
CA GLY A 400 2.01 6.69 11.27
C GLY A 400 1.02 7.73 11.77
N VAL A 401 1.42 8.53 12.75
CA VAL A 401 0.51 9.43 13.49
C VAL A 401 1.16 10.80 13.66
N ASP A 402 0.41 11.86 13.40
CA ASP A 402 0.83 13.24 13.66
C ASP A 402 0.93 13.48 15.18
N ASP A 403 2.15 13.49 15.70
CA ASP A 403 2.45 13.73 17.12
C ASP A 403 2.37 15.21 17.51
N THR A 404 2.16 16.11 16.53
CA THR A 404 1.95 17.54 16.75
C THR A 404 0.48 17.92 16.89
N HIS A 405 -0.44 16.98 16.63
CA HIS A 405 -1.87 17.20 16.80
C HIS A 405 -2.21 17.47 18.28
N PRO A 406 -2.87 18.58 18.63
CA PRO A 406 -3.04 19.01 20.02
C PRO A 406 -3.85 18.03 20.89
N ASP A 407 -4.69 17.22 20.27
CA ASP A 407 -5.53 16.22 20.95
C ASP A 407 -4.95 14.79 20.96
N LEU A 408 -3.78 14.57 20.36
CA LEU A 408 -3.08 13.28 20.38
C LEU A 408 -1.83 13.37 21.26
N GLU A 409 -1.65 12.42 22.17
CA GLU A 409 -0.40 12.25 22.91
C GLU A 409 0.12 10.83 22.71
N LEU A 410 1.26 10.72 22.03
CA LEU A 410 1.93 9.44 21.80
C LEU A 410 2.97 9.18 22.89
N ALA A 411 2.96 7.97 23.42
CA ALA A 411 3.93 7.53 24.41
C ALA A 411 5.19 6.91 23.78
N GLY A 412 5.17 6.62 22.48
CA GLY A 412 6.30 6.05 21.75
C GLY A 412 5.90 5.40 20.43
N GLY A 413 6.79 4.61 19.86
CA GLY A 413 6.57 3.99 18.55
C GLY A 413 7.86 3.59 17.83
N ALA A 414 7.71 3.27 16.53
CA ALA A 414 8.81 3.08 15.59
C ALA A 414 8.29 3.03 14.13
N ALA A 415 9.13 3.39 13.15
CA ALA A 415 8.83 3.20 11.72
C ALA A 415 9.60 2.00 11.14
N PHE A 416 8.98 1.27 10.20
CA PHE A 416 9.49 -0.02 9.72
C PHE A 416 9.64 -0.15 8.21
N VAL A 417 9.32 0.89 7.43
CA VAL A 417 9.33 0.84 5.97
C VAL A 417 10.75 0.58 5.44
N VAL A 418 11.05 -0.68 5.09
CA VAL A 418 12.40 -1.07 4.62
C VAL A 418 12.80 -0.30 3.36
N ALA A 419 11.85 -0.04 2.46
CA ALA A 419 12.09 0.73 1.24
C ALA A 419 12.57 2.17 1.51
N GLU A 420 12.30 2.71 2.69
CA GLU A 420 12.74 4.04 3.14
C GLU A 420 13.95 3.97 4.08
N ASN A 421 14.56 2.79 4.25
CA ASN A 421 15.66 2.50 5.18
C ASN A 421 15.30 2.72 6.66
N ASP A 422 14.03 2.52 7.01
CA ASP A 422 13.58 2.65 8.39
C ASP A 422 14.10 1.50 9.26
N ALA A 423 14.96 1.86 10.21
CA ALA A 423 15.64 0.91 11.09
C ALA A 423 14.79 0.42 12.27
N GLY A 424 13.57 0.94 12.49
CA GLY A 424 12.77 0.59 13.67
C GLY A 424 13.30 1.21 14.98
N GLY A 425 13.92 2.39 14.90
CA GLY A 425 14.44 3.11 16.06
C GLY A 425 13.35 3.54 17.05
N ALA A 426 13.74 3.78 18.31
CA ALA A 426 12.81 4.16 19.36
C ALA A 426 12.34 5.62 19.23
N GLY A 427 11.02 5.83 19.27
CA GLY A 427 10.37 7.15 19.21
C GLY A 427 9.07 7.07 18.42
N PRO A 428 8.05 7.92 18.64
CA PRO A 428 6.82 7.85 17.86
C PRO A 428 7.14 7.90 16.36
N ALA A 429 6.48 7.06 15.56
CA ALA A 429 6.53 7.20 14.12
C ALA A 429 5.66 8.41 13.72
N ALA A 430 6.25 9.60 13.86
CA ALA A 430 5.67 10.86 13.43
C ALA A 430 5.87 11.00 11.93
N VAL A 431 4.79 10.90 11.18
CA VAL A 431 4.71 11.20 9.75
C VAL A 431 3.37 11.84 9.48
N ASP A 432 3.28 12.54 8.35
CA ASP A 432 2.10 13.17 7.77
C ASP A 432 0.98 12.18 7.36
N GLY A 433 0.96 10.99 7.96
CA GLY A 433 -0.03 9.94 7.77
C GLY A 433 -1.42 10.38 8.20
N ASP A 434 -2.26 10.69 7.22
CA ASP A 434 -3.64 11.12 7.43
C ASP A 434 -4.50 10.02 8.08
N HIS A 435 -4.38 8.80 7.57
CA HIS A 435 -5.16 7.64 7.98
C HIS A 435 -4.81 7.18 9.40
N GLY A 436 -3.52 7.00 9.71
CA GLY A 436 -3.09 6.58 11.05
C GLY A 436 -3.41 7.62 12.13
N SER A 437 -3.33 8.91 11.81
CA SER A 437 -3.80 9.99 12.71
C SER A 437 -5.30 9.92 12.97
N HIS A 438 -6.11 9.58 11.96
CA HIS A 438 -7.55 9.41 12.11
C HIS A 438 -7.89 8.20 12.99
N VAL A 439 -7.22 7.07 12.73
CA VAL A 439 -7.32 5.83 13.52
C VAL A 439 -6.92 6.07 14.99
N ALA A 440 -5.78 6.73 15.22
CA ALA A 440 -5.28 7.09 16.55
C ALA A 440 -6.29 7.96 17.33
N GLY A 441 -6.91 8.94 16.65
CA GLY A 441 -7.92 9.80 17.26
C GLY A 441 -9.18 9.06 17.69
N ILE A 442 -9.64 8.09 16.91
CA ILE A 442 -10.81 7.25 17.26
C ILE A 442 -10.53 6.48 18.56
N ILE A 443 -9.31 5.95 18.71
CA ILE A 443 -8.93 5.21 19.91
C ILE A 443 -8.81 6.15 21.11
N GLY A 444 -7.95 7.17 21.01
CA GLY A 444 -7.37 7.81 22.20
C GLY A 444 -7.30 9.34 22.16
N SER A 445 -7.99 10.02 21.23
CA SER A 445 -8.00 11.48 21.24
C SER A 445 -8.53 12.03 22.57
N ARG A 446 -7.82 12.98 23.15
CA ARG A 446 -8.22 13.68 24.38
C ARG A 446 -9.28 14.76 24.16
N GLY A 447 -9.54 15.08 22.89
CA GLY A 447 -10.29 16.25 22.45
C GLY A 447 -11.52 16.56 23.31
N ARG A 448 -11.56 17.79 23.83
CA ARG A 448 -12.68 18.25 24.67
C ARG A 448 -13.61 19.17 23.88
N ALA A 449 -14.89 19.05 24.17
CA ALA A 449 -15.87 20.02 23.69
C ALA A 449 -15.51 21.44 24.18
N PRO A 450 -15.76 22.49 23.37
CA PRO A 450 -16.45 22.45 22.08
C PRO A 450 -15.54 22.27 20.86
N SER A 451 -14.20 22.31 21.01
CA SER A 451 -13.27 22.41 19.88
C SER A 451 -12.61 21.10 19.44
N GLY A 452 -12.67 20.04 20.25
CA GLY A 452 -12.08 18.75 19.95
C GLY A 452 -13.07 17.58 20.00
N ARG A 453 -12.71 16.47 19.33
CA ARG A 453 -13.45 15.20 19.39
C ARG A 453 -12.68 14.22 20.26
N ARG A 454 -13.34 13.72 21.30
CA ARG A 454 -12.81 12.69 22.17
C ARG A 454 -12.86 11.33 21.48
N GLY A 455 -11.79 10.55 21.61
CA GLY A 455 -11.76 9.15 21.25
C GLY A 455 -12.54 8.28 22.24
N VAL A 456 -12.62 6.98 21.96
CA VAL A 456 -13.35 6.02 22.80
C VAL A 456 -12.67 5.82 24.16
N ALA A 457 -11.34 5.81 24.19
CA ALA A 457 -10.53 5.54 25.38
C ALA A 457 -9.35 6.52 25.51
N PRO A 458 -9.59 7.78 25.93
CA PRO A 458 -8.56 8.84 25.96
C PRO A 458 -7.44 8.62 26.99
N GLY A 459 -7.64 7.72 27.95
CA GLY A 459 -6.70 7.39 29.01
C GLY A 459 -5.66 6.34 28.62
N VAL A 460 -5.76 5.73 27.43
CA VAL A 460 -4.80 4.73 26.97
C VAL A 460 -3.41 5.32 26.80
N ARG A 461 -2.39 4.47 26.95
CA ARG A 461 -1.04 4.78 26.49
C ARG A 461 -0.95 4.44 25.00
N LEU A 462 -1.03 5.46 24.14
CA LEU A 462 -1.08 5.30 22.68
C LEU A 462 0.33 5.21 22.07
N MET A 463 0.55 4.22 21.20
CA MET A 463 1.82 3.99 20.49
C MET A 463 1.58 4.02 18.98
N SER A 464 2.56 4.50 18.20
CA SER A 464 2.49 4.58 16.73
C SER A 464 3.54 3.72 16.04
N TYR A 465 3.13 2.82 15.16
CA TYR A 465 3.99 1.95 14.37
C TYR A 465 3.72 2.12 12.88
N ARG A 466 4.65 2.76 12.16
CA ARG A 466 4.47 3.05 10.73
C ARG A 466 4.97 1.89 9.87
N VAL A 467 4.10 1.41 8.99
CA VAL A 467 4.41 0.33 8.03
C VAL A 467 4.12 0.69 6.57
N PHE A 468 3.43 1.81 6.32
CA PHE A 468 3.19 2.31 4.96
C PHE A 468 4.23 3.37 4.57
N PRO A 469 4.77 3.29 3.35
CA PRO A 469 5.68 4.31 2.82
C PRO A 469 4.94 5.63 2.52
N ASN A 470 5.69 6.73 2.48
CA ASN A 470 5.22 8.06 2.04
C ASN A 470 4.95 8.09 0.53
N ALA A 471 5.68 7.26 -0.24
CA ALA A 471 5.51 7.08 -1.67
C ALA A 471 5.61 5.59 -2.03
N GLY A 472 4.71 5.09 -2.87
CA GLY A 472 4.66 3.69 -3.28
C GLY A 472 3.37 2.99 -2.86
N THR A 473 3.29 1.69 -3.13
CA THR A 473 2.07 0.89 -2.94
C THR A 473 2.18 -0.02 -1.73
N GLY A 474 1.44 0.34 -0.67
CA GLY A 474 1.10 -0.55 0.45
C GLY A 474 2.23 -0.89 1.42
N ALA A 475 1.88 -1.61 2.49
CA ALA A 475 2.79 -2.09 3.52
C ALA A 475 3.21 -3.54 3.23
N THR A 476 4.49 -3.87 3.41
CA THR A 476 4.92 -5.26 3.21
C THR A 476 4.58 -6.14 4.41
N ASN A 477 4.34 -7.44 4.18
CA ASN A 477 4.16 -8.41 5.27
C ASN A 477 5.37 -8.43 6.23
N TYR A 478 6.58 -8.18 5.73
CA TYR A 478 7.78 -8.08 6.57
C TYR A 478 7.74 -6.86 7.52
N ASP A 479 7.33 -5.69 7.02
CA ASP A 479 7.24 -4.47 7.84
C ASP A 479 6.14 -4.61 8.91
N ILE A 480 5.03 -5.27 8.56
CA ILE A 480 3.94 -5.58 9.49
C ILE A 480 4.40 -6.55 10.60
N ILE A 481 5.15 -7.61 10.26
CA ILE A 481 5.71 -8.55 11.26
C ILE A 481 6.62 -7.81 12.25
N ARG A 482 7.47 -6.90 11.75
CA ARG A 482 8.34 -6.07 12.58
C ARG A 482 7.56 -5.16 13.52
N ALA A 483 6.50 -4.53 13.03
CA ALA A 483 5.64 -3.67 13.84
C ALA A 483 4.91 -4.44 14.94
N ILE A 484 4.40 -5.64 14.65
CA ILE A 484 3.74 -6.50 15.65
C ILE A 484 4.76 -6.94 16.73
N ASP A 485 5.91 -7.49 16.33
CA ASP A 485 6.97 -7.92 17.28
C ASP A 485 7.45 -6.74 18.15
N ARG A 486 7.56 -5.53 17.57
CA ARG A 486 7.88 -4.33 18.35
C ARG A 486 6.76 -3.93 19.30
N GLY A 487 5.51 -3.95 18.85
CA GLY A 487 4.34 -3.63 19.68
C GLY A 487 4.25 -4.51 20.93
N VAL A 488 4.50 -5.81 20.76
CA VAL A 488 4.59 -6.78 21.87
C VAL A 488 5.76 -6.42 22.80
N ALA A 489 6.94 -6.11 22.25
CA ALA A 489 8.12 -5.75 23.04
C ALA A 489 7.97 -4.44 23.83
N ASP A 490 7.23 -3.46 23.29
CA ASP A 490 6.91 -2.20 23.97
C ASP A 490 5.73 -2.34 24.98
N GLY A 491 5.20 -3.56 25.14
CA GLY A 491 4.18 -3.90 26.11
C GLY A 491 2.78 -3.43 25.72
N CYS A 492 2.45 -3.36 24.42
CA CYS A 492 1.09 -3.09 23.97
C CYS A 492 0.15 -4.21 24.41
N ASP A 493 -0.99 -3.90 25.00
CA ASP A 493 -2.02 -4.90 25.33
C ASP A 493 -2.87 -5.21 24.11
N LEU A 494 -3.13 -4.18 23.30
CA LEU A 494 -3.90 -4.26 22.07
C LEU A 494 -3.11 -3.63 20.92
N LEU A 495 -3.23 -4.23 19.73
CA LEU A 495 -2.71 -3.70 18.48
C LEU A 495 -3.87 -3.50 17.51
N ASN A 496 -3.99 -2.32 16.92
CA ASN A 496 -4.95 -2.01 15.87
C ASN A 496 -4.25 -2.08 14.51
N LEU A 497 -4.78 -2.89 13.59
CA LEU A 497 -4.33 -3.03 12.22
C LEU A 497 -5.48 -2.67 11.26
N SER A 498 -5.49 -1.43 10.79
CA SER A 498 -6.48 -0.91 9.83
C SER A 498 -6.01 -1.09 8.38
N LEU A 499 -5.61 -2.33 8.05
CA LEU A 499 -5.00 -2.74 6.80
C LEU A 499 -5.50 -4.12 6.37
N GLY A 500 -5.36 -4.44 5.07
CA GLY A 500 -5.90 -5.67 4.52
C GLY A 500 -5.34 -6.04 3.15
N GLY A 501 -5.43 -7.32 2.80
CA GLY A 501 -5.02 -7.86 1.51
C GLY A 501 -5.77 -9.14 1.15
N SER A 502 -5.92 -9.41 -0.14
CA SER A 502 -6.61 -10.60 -0.64
C SER A 502 -5.73 -11.86 -0.65
N THR A 503 -4.41 -11.70 -0.53
CA THR A 503 -3.46 -12.80 -0.59
C THR A 503 -3.34 -13.46 0.77
N ARG A 504 -3.50 -14.79 0.81
CA ARG A 504 -3.22 -15.59 2.00
C ARG A 504 -1.74 -15.49 2.35
N ASP A 505 -1.47 -14.99 3.55
CA ASP A 505 -0.12 -14.74 4.04
C ASP A 505 0.05 -15.36 5.43
N GLU A 506 0.84 -16.43 5.48
CA GLU A 506 1.13 -17.15 6.72
C GLU A 506 2.22 -16.47 7.54
N ALA A 507 2.93 -15.47 7.00
CA ALA A 507 4.00 -14.79 7.71
C ALA A 507 3.44 -13.84 8.77
N VAL A 508 2.48 -12.98 8.39
CA VAL A 508 1.78 -12.09 9.34
C VAL A 508 0.94 -12.89 10.34
N ARG A 509 0.38 -14.04 9.94
CA ARG A 509 -0.31 -14.94 10.86
C ARG A 509 0.56 -15.36 12.04
N GLU A 510 1.80 -15.79 11.78
CA GLU A 510 2.72 -16.19 12.86
C GLU A 510 2.99 -15.04 13.83
N ALA A 511 3.10 -13.81 13.33
CA ALA A 511 3.29 -12.64 14.19
C ALA A 511 2.05 -12.32 15.05
N ILE A 512 0.84 -12.42 14.49
CA ILE A 512 -0.40 -12.25 15.26
C ILE A 512 -0.53 -13.35 16.32
N LYS A 513 -0.21 -14.60 15.95
CA LYS A 513 -0.20 -15.72 16.88
C LYS A 513 0.83 -15.52 18.00
N ASP A 514 2.04 -15.07 17.68
CA ASP A 514 3.08 -14.76 18.65
C ASP A 514 2.65 -13.65 19.60
N ALA A 515 2.01 -12.59 19.09
CA ALA A 515 1.41 -11.54 19.91
C ALA A 515 0.36 -12.10 20.89
N PHE A 516 -0.54 -12.97 20.40
CA PHE A 516 -1.53 -13.64 21.24
C PHE A 516 -0.88 -14.50 22.33
N ASP A 517 0.14 -15.29 21.97
CA ASP A 517 0.85 -16.13 22.93
C ASP A 517 1.69 -15.32 23.94
N ASN A 518 1.93 -14.04 23.69
CA ASN A 518 2.62 -13.08 24.57
C ASN A 518 1.68 -12.03 25.19
N GLY A 519 0.39 -12.37 25.38
CA GLY A 519 -0.54 -11.54 26.13
C GLY A 519 -1.08 -10.32 25.40
N THR A 520 -0.99 -10.26 24.06
CA THR A 520 -1.38 -9.10 23.23
C THR A 520 -2.47 -9.50 22.21
N LEU A 521 -3.54 -8.72 22.08
CA LEU A 521 -4.59 -8.98 21.07
C LEU A 521 -4.43 -8.07 19.86
N CYS A 522 -4.59 -8.62 18.65
CA CYS A 522 -4.59 -7.86 17.40
C CYS A 522 -6.02 -7.70 16.87
N PHE A 523 -6.53 -6.47 16.83
CA PHE A 523 -7.77 -6.12 16.16
C PHE A 523 -7.47 -5.72 14.72
N VAL A 524 -8.22 -6.32 13.78
CA VAL A 524 -7.92 -6.18 12.35
C VAL A 524 -9.20 -5.90 11.56
N ALA A 525 -9.13 -4.91 10.68
CA ALA A 525 -10.24 -4.53 9.81
C ALA A 525 -10.56 -5.60 8.75
N THR A 526 -11.84 -5.90 8.52
CA THR A 526 -12.24 -6.99 7.60
C THR A 526 -12.08 -6.69 6.11
N GLY A 527 -11.96 -5.42 5.73
CA GLY A 527 -11.83 -4.96 4.33
C GLY A 527 -13.10 -4.33 3.76
N ASN A 528 -12.97 -3.69 2.59
CA ASN A 528 -14.02 -2.81 2.01
C ASN A 528 -14.40 -3.16 0.56
N ASP A 529 -14.41 -4.44 0.21
CA ASP A 529 -14.59 -4.94 -1.16
C ASP A 529 -16.07 -5.16 -1.53
N GLY A 530 -16.98 -4.36 -0.97
CA GLY A 530 -18.39 -4.33 -1.36
C GLY A 530 -19.13 -5.63 -1.05
N ARG A 531 -19.09 -6.08 0.21
CA ARG A 531 -19.54 -7.43 0.65
C ARG A 531 -18.65 -8.57 0.17
N GLY A 532 -17.38 -8.28 -0.11
CA GLY A 532 -16.38 -9.31 -0.38
C GLY A 532 -16.11 -10.20 0.84
N PRO A 533 -15.38 -11.30 0.65
CA PRO A 533 -14.92 -12.13 1.76
C PRO A 533 -13.95 -11.35 2.66
N VAL A 534 -13.92 -11.68 3.95
CA VAL A 534 -12.96 -11.10 4.92
C VAL A 534 -11.53 -11.19 4.39
N SER A 535 -10.82 -10.06 4.40
CA SER A 535 -9.44 -9.93 3.93
C SER A 535 -8.45 -10.51 4.96
N TYR A 536 -7.23 -10.83 4.51
CA TYR A 536 -6.12 -11.09 5.43
C TYR A 536 -5.57 -9.76 5.96
N PRO A 537 -5.05 -9.69 7.20
CA PRO A 537 -4.92 -10.81 8.13
C PRO A 537 -6.14 -11.02 9.03
N ALA A 538 -7.22 -10.23 8.91
CA ALA A 538 -8.44 -10.36 9.72
C ALA A 538 -9.08 -11.74 9.62
N ARG A 539 -8.93 -12.41 8.48
CA ARG A 539 -9.44 -13.76 8.25
C ARG A 539 -8.80 -14.84 9.14
N TRP A 540 -7.67 -14.57 9.78
CA TRP A 540 -7.01 -15.54 10.65
C TRP A 540 -7.72 -15.64 12.01
N PRO A 541 -8.01 -16.85 12.52
CA PRO A 541 -8.67 -17.02 13.83
C PRO A 541 -7.90 -16.44 15.03
N GLU A 542 -6.60 -16.18 14.87
CA GLU A 542 -5.77 -15.54 15.88
C GLU A 542 -5.96 -14.01 15.95
N ALA A 543 -6.58 -13.41 14.93
CA ALA A 543 -6.96 -11.99 14.90
C ALA A 543 -8.39 -11.79 15.43
N VAL A 544 -8.71 -10.58 15.90
CA VAL A 544 -10.08 -10.15 16.16
C VAL A 544 -10.57 -9.35 14.96
N ALA A 545 -11.41 -9.95 14.14
CA ALA A 545 -11.88 -9.36 12.89
C ALA A 545 -13.05 -8.38 13.12
N VAL A 546 -12.90 -7.13 12.65
CA VAL A 546 -13.88 -6.06 12.86
C VAL A 546 -14.52 -5.57 11.56
N SER A 547 -15.84 -5.75 11.44
CA SER A 547 -16.65 -5.22 10.33
C SER A 547 -17.23 -3.83 10.63
N ALA A 548 -17.80 -3.17 9.62
CA ALA A 548 -18.29 -1.79 9.75
C ALA A 548 -19.82 -1.65 9.65
N LEU A 549 -20.38 -0.88 10.58
CA LEU A 549 -21.76 -0.40 10.58
C LEU A 549 -21.82 1.11 10.28
N GLY A 550 -22.97 1.55 9.79
CA GLY A 550 -23.36 2.95 9.78
C GLY A 550 -24.72 3.15 10.46
N CYS A 551 -25.04 4.39 10.77
CA CYS A 551 -26.33 4.81 11.29
C CYS A 551 -26.81 6.02 10.51
N THR A 552 -28.02 5.97 9.99
CA THR A 552 -28.62 7.13 9.32
C THR A 552 -28.89 8.24 10.33
N GLY A 553 -28.85 9.50 9.89
CA GLY A 553 -29.01 10.66 10.78
C GLY A 553 -27.75 11.07 11.56
N THR A 554 -26.65 10.31 11.48
CA THR A 554 -25.35 10.67 12.10
C THR A 554 -24.38 11.36 11.14
N PHE A 555 -24.77 11.53 9.89
CA PHE A 555 -24.08 12.29 8.85
C PHE A 555 -25.12 13.05 8.00
N PRO A 556 -24.77 14.14 7.31
CA PRO A 556 -25.71 14.90 6.51
C PRO A 556 -26.33 14.07 5.38
N ALA A 557 -27.63 14.21 5.13
CA ALA A 557 -28.33 13.39 4.11
C ALA A 557 -27.79 13.57 2.69
N GLU A 558 -27.25 14.75 2.36
CA GLU A 558 -26.58 15.01 1.08
C GLU A 558 -25.08 14.67 1.11
N SER A 559 -24.54 14.02 2.14
CA SER A 559 -23.10 13.72 2.18
C SER A 559 -22.73 12.48 1.37
N SER A 560 -21.43 12.28 1.16
CA SER A 560 -20.93 11.16 0.35
C SER A 560 -21.23 9.78 0.95
N GLU A 561 -21.43 9.74 2.26
CA GLU A 561 -21.70 8.55 3.08
C GLU A 561 -23.07 7.95 2.77
N THR A 562 -24.01 8.72 2.21
CA THR A 562 -25.31 8.23 1.74
C THR A 562 -25.18 7.11 0.70
N LEU A 563 -24.06 7.06 -0.04
CA LEU A 563 -23.76 5.95 -0.96
C LEU A 563 -23.49 4.61 -0.27
N ASP A 564 -23.07 4.65 0.99
CA ASP A 564 -22.71 3.45 1.75
C ASP A 564 -23.92 2.87 2.51
N VAL A 565 -25.06 3.59 2.50
CA VAL A 565 -26.33 3.14 3.06
C VAL A 565 -26.92 2.06 2.17
N ALA A 566 -26.81 0.81 2.61
CA ALA A 566 -27.28 -0.35 1.88
C ALA A 566 -27.88 -1.38 2.84
N ALA A 567 -28.83 -2.16 2.35
CA ALA A 567 -29.33 -3.33 3.07
C ALA A 567 -28.17 -4.33 3.36
N PRO A 568 -28.30 -5.15 4.43
CA PRO A 568 -29.41 -5.19 5.37
C PRO A 568 -29.41 -4.03 6.38
N PHE A 569 -30.61 -3.67 6.85
CA PHE A 569 -30.83 -2.83 8.03
C PHE A 569 -31.07 -3.70 9.25
N SER A 570 -30.75 -3.19 10.42
CA SER A 570 -30.87 -3.93 11.67
C SER A 570 -32.33 -4.25 11.96
N ALA A 571 -32.59 -5.47 12.46
CA ALA A 571 -33.93 -5.85 12.93
C ALA A 571 -34.33 -5.18 14.27
N GLN A 572 -33.37 -4.55 14.96
CA GLN A 572 -33.58 -3.88 16.24
C GLN A 572 -33.70 -2.36 16.10
N ASP A 573 -33.02 -1.77 15.12
CA ASP A 573 -33.02 -0.34 14.82
C ASP A 573 -32.91 -0.14 13.30
N ASP A 574 -33.98 0.32 12.65
CA ASP A 574 -34.02 0.48 11.20
C ASP A 574 -33.16 1.64 10.67
N THR A 575 -32.58 2.44 11.56
CA THR A 575 -31.61 3.47 11.20
C THR A 575 -30.19 2.92 11.06
N VAL A 576 -29.90 1.76 11.67
CA VAL A 576 -28.59 1.10 11.66
C VAL A 576 -28.50 0.12 10.50
N PHE A 577 -27.38 0.17 9.78
CA PHE A 577 -27.12 -0.66 8.60
C PHE A 577 -25.69 -1.19 8.61
N VAL A 578 -25.47 -2.34 7.97
CA VAL A 578 -24.09 -2.78 7.67
C VAL A 578 -23.58 -1.94 6.51
N ALA A 579 -22.41 -1.33 6.62
CA ALA A 579 -21.88 -0.44 5.58
C ALA A 579 -21.73 -1.17 4.25
N GLY A 580 -22.23 -0.61 3.14
CA GLY A 580 -22.27 -1.29 1.84
C GLY A 580 -20.91 -1.78 1.33
N PHE A 581 -19.83 -1.12 1.72
CA PHE A 581 -18.47 -1.53 1.40
C PHE A 581 -17.94 -2.67 2.27
N SER A 582 -18.44 -2.88 3.49
CA SER A 582 -17.83 -3.80 4.48
C SER A 582 -17.79 -5.23 3.96
N ASN A 583 -16.62 -5.86 4.07
CA ASN A 583 -16.47 -7.31 3.88
C ASN A 583 -17.19 -8.08 4.99
N VAL A 584 -17.63 -9.28 4.64
CA VAL A 584 -18.51 -10.14 5.44
C VAL A 584 -18.03 -11.59 5.37
N GLY A 585 -18.37 -12.38 6.38
CA GLY A 585 -17.96 -13.78 6.47
C GLY A 585 -18.15 -14.36 7.87
N GLU A 586 -18.04 -15.68 7.99
CA GLU A 586 -18.09 -16.35 9.30
C GLU A 586 -16.88 -16.00 10.18
N GLU A 587 -15.83 -15.47 9.56
CA GLU A 587 -14.61 -15.00 10.22
C GLU A 587 -14.77 -13.66 10.94
N VAL A 588 -15.92 -12.97 10.83
CA VAL A 588 -16.18 -11.72 11.56
C VAL A 588 -16.41 -12.02 13.05
N ASP A 589 -15.65 -11.36 13.94
CA ASP A 589 -15.79 -11.50 15.39
C ASP A 589 -16.66 -10.41 16.01
N LEU A 590 -16.45 -9.16 15.59
CA LEU A 590 -17.10 -7.97 16.15
C LEU A 590 -17.43 -6.98 15.03
N THR A 591 -18.28 -6.01 15.36
CA THR A 591 -18.60 -4.91 14.46
C THR A 591 -18.53 -3.57 15.18
N GLY A 592 -18.35 -2.49 14.44
CA GLY A 592 -18.14 -1.14 14.98
C GLY A 592 -18.64 -0.03 14.06
N PRO A 593 -18.82 1.20 14.59
CA PRO A 593 -19.17 2.35 13.77
C PRO A 593 -18.04 2.69 12.79
N GLY A 594 -18.34 2.67 11.49
CA GLY A 594 -17.34 2.85 10.42
C GLY A 594 -17.80 3.71 9.26
N VAL A 595 -18.96 4.37 9.33
CA VAL A 595 -19.47 5.27 8.27
C VAL A 595 -19.58 6.69 8.81
N GLY A 596 -18.91 7.64 8.15
CA GLY A 596 -18.99 9.06 8.50
C GLY A 596 -18.36 9.41 9.84
N ILE A 597 -17.21 8.81 10.15
CA ILE A 597 -16.55 8.98 11.45
C ILE A 597 -15.64 10.21 11.43
N VAL A 598 -15.88 11.12 12.38
CA VAL A 598 -15.11 12.35 12.59
C VAL A 598 -13.95 12.07 13.54
N SER A 599 -12.72 12.28 13.08
CA SER A 599 -11.52 12.11 13.92
C SER A 599 -10.40 13.07 13.51
N THR A 600 -9.31 13.03 14.27
CA THR A 600 -8.11 13.87 14.09
C THR A 600 -7.44 13.59 12.75
N VAL A 601 -6.93 14.63 12.10
CA VAL A 601 -6.10 14.54 10.89
C VAL A 601 -4.90 15.48 11.01
N PRO A 602 -3.81 15.29 10.25
CA PRO A 602 -2.60 16.09 10.42
C PRO A 602 -2.82 17.61 10.36
N GLY A 603 -1.97 18.35 11.08
CA GLY A 603 -2.03 19.81 11.14
C GLY A 603 -3.04 20.36 12.16
N GLY A 604 -3.43 19.53 13.13
CA GLY A 604 -4.36 19.91 14.20
C GLY A 604 -5.84 19.98 13.79
N GLY A 605 -6.19 19.36 12.67
CA GLY A 605 -7.53 19.42 12.09
C GLY A 605 -8.38 18.19 12.39
N TYR A 606 -9.62 18.22 11.90
CA TYR A 606 -10.56 17.11 11.96
C TYR A 606 -11.08 16.76 10.57
N GLY A 607 -11.29 15.47 10.30
CA GLY A 607 -11.76 14.97 9.01
C GLY A 607 -12.77 13.84 9.16
N VAL A 608 -13.56 13.63 8.11
CA VAL A 608 -14.52 12.52 8.02
C VAL A 608 -13.90 11.40 7.20
N MET A 609 -13.91 10.19 7.74
CA MET A 609 -13.56 8.98 6.99
C MET A 609 -14.57 7.86 7.23
N SER A 610 -14.65 6.96 6.26
CA SER A 610 -15.48 5.76 6.30
C SER A 610 -14.63 4.54 5.95
N GLY A 611 -14.91 3.39 6.54
CA GLY A 611 -14.19 2.14 6.30
C GLY A 611 -14.23 1.21 7.51
N THR A 612 -13.93 -0.07 7.30
CA THR A 612 -13.59 -0.98 8.41
C THR A 612 -12.36 -0.49 9.19
N SER A 613 -11.50 0.32 8.56
CA SER A 613 -10.43 1.06 9.23
C SER A 613 -10.87 2.00 10.34
N MET A 614 -12.13 2.47 10.35
CA MET A 614 -12.68 3.34 11.39
C MET A 614 -13.45 2.53 12.44
N ALA A 615 -14.07 1.42 12.04
CA ALA A 615 -14.73 0.49 12.97
C ALA A 615 -13.71 -0.25 13.86
N CYS A 616 -12.60 -0.71 13.29
CA CYS A 616 -11.53 -1.41 14.01
C CYS A 616 -10.98 -0.62 15.22
N PRO A 617 -10.59 0.66 15.10
CA PRO A 617 -10.14 1.45 16.24
C PRO A 617 -11.26 1.79 17.22
N ALA A 618 -12.52 1.89 16.77
CA ALA A 618 -13.65 2.10 17.67
C ALA A 618 -13.82 0.89 18.62
N VAL A 619 -13.75 -0.32 18.05
CA VAL A 619 -13.80 -1.57 18.82
C VAL A 619 -12.55 -1.73 19.69
N THR A 620 -11.36 -1.43 19.16
CA THR A 620 -10.09 -1.49 19.93
C THR A 620 -10.13 -0.54 21.13
N GLY A 621 -10.58 0.70 20.95
CA GLY A 621 -10.75 1.67 22.03
C GLY A 621 -11.78 1.20 23.07
N THR A 622 -12.91 0.63 22.62
CA THR A 622 -13.93 0.11 23.54
C THR A 622 -13.38 -1.07 24.35
N ALA A 623 -12.64 -1.98 23.71
CA ALA A 623 -11.94 -3.07 24.37
C ALA A 623 -10.92 -2.54 25.40
N ALA A 624 -10.16 -1.49 25.08
CA ALA A 624 -9.25 -0.88 26.03
C ALA A 624 -9.98 -0.29 27.24
N ALA A 625 -11.10 0.40 27.03
CA ALA A 625 -11.93 0.94 28.11
C ALA A 625 -12.51 -0.17 29.02
N LEU A 626 -12.93 -1.29 28.44
CA LEU A 626 -13.39 -2.48 29.18
C LEU A 626 -12.25 -3.09 30.00
N LEU A 627 -11.10 -3.35 29.38
CA LEU A 627 -9.95 -4.00 30.03
C LEU A 627 -9.34 -3.17 31.16
N ALA A 628 -9.40 -1.83 31.08
CA ALA A 628 -8.97 -0.93 32.16
C ALA A 628 -9.70 -1.18 33.50
N ARG A 629 -10.89 -1.77 33.47
CA ARG A 629 -11.67 -2.15 34.67
C ARG A 629 -11.25 -3.50 35.28
N HIS A 630 -10.33 -4.21 34.63
CA HIS A 630 -9.83 -5.51 35.03
C HIS A 630 -8.30 -5.47 35.24
N PRO A 631 -7.81 -4.70 36.23
CA PRO A 631 -6.38 -4.59 36.51
C PRO A 631 -5.76 -5.93 36.94
N ASP A 632 -6.56 -6.85 37.47
CA ASP A 632 -6.19 -8.23 37.78
C ASP A 632 -5.79 -9.01 36.51
N VAL A 633 -6.55 -8.87 35.43
CA VAL A 633 -6.22 -9.47 34.12
C VAL A 633 -5.02 -8.77 33.49
N LEU A 634 -4.97 -7.43 33.56
CA LEU A 634 -3.83 -6.69 33.01
C LEU A 634 -2.51 -7.02 33.72
N ALA A 635 -2.55 -7.36 35.01
CA ALA A 635 -1.40 -7.75 35.83
C ALA A 635 -0.99 -9.23 35.69
N MET A 636 -1.76 -10.05 34.97
CA MET A 636 -1.35 -11.42 34.65
C MET A 636 -0.01 -11.44 33.90
N PRO A 637 0.77 -12.52 34.01
CA PRO A 637 1.92 -12.75 33.13
C PRO A 637 1.53 -12.56 31.66
N ARG A 638 2.42 -11.98 30.86
CA ARG A 638 2.17 -11.74 29.44
C ARG A 638 2.33 -13.03 28.65
N ASP A 639 1.29 -13.84 28.68
CA ASP A 639 1.21 -15.14 28.03
C ASP A 639 -0.15 -15.36 27.35
N ARG A 640 -0.34 -16.56 26.79
CA ARG A 640 -1.57 -16.98 26.15
C ARG A 640 -2.79 -16.94 27.09
N GLU A 641 -2.62 -17.23 28.38
CA GLU A 641 -3.74 -17.26 29.34
C GLU A 641 -4.29 -15.85 29.56
N ARG A 642 -3.40 -14.85 29.63
CA ARG A 642 -3.80 -13.44 29.65
C ARG A 642 -4.61 -13.04 28.42
N SER A 643 -4.15 -13.39 27.22
CA SER A 643 -4.89 -13.08 25.98
C SER A 643 -6.29 -13.71 25.97
N ILE A 644 -6.41 -14.95 26.42
CA ILE A 644 -7.71 -15.63 26.55
C ILE A 644 -8.62 -14.91 27.57
N ALA A 645 -8.06 -14.48 28.71
CA ALA A 645 -8.82 -13.74 29.72
C ALA A 645 -9.30 -12.38 29.19
N MET A 646 -8.44 -11.63 28.50
CA MET A 646 -8.80 -10.36 27.86
C MET A 646 -9.90 -10.57 26.81
N LEU A 647 -9.74 -11.56 25.92
CA LEU A 647 -10.71 -11.84 24.86
C LEU A 647 -12.07 -12.28 25.42
N ARG A 648 -12.09 -13.02 26.54
CA ARG A 648 -13.34 -13.37 27.24
C ARG A 648 -14.08 -12.14 27.76
N ILE A 649 -13.37 -11.16 28.32
CA ILE A 649 -13.96 -9.90 28.78
C ILE A 649 -14.56 -9.14 27.60
N VAL A 650 -13.80 -9.00 26.51
CA VAL A 650 -14.25 -8.31 25.30
C VAL A 650 -15.48 -9.00 24.70
N ASN A 651 -15.43 -10.32 24.50
CA ASN A 651 -16.53 -11.07 23.89
C ASN A 651 -17.79 -11.11 24.77
N ALA A 652 -17.63 -11.09 26.10
CA ALA A 652 -18.77 -11.04 27.02
C ALA A 652 -19.51 -9.69 27.01
N ALA A 653 -18.85 -8.62 26.55
CA ALA A 653 -19.43 -7.29 26.42
C ALA A 653 -20.09 -7.04 25.04
N ALA A 654 -19.95 -7.98 24.09
CA ALA A 654 -20.57 -7.88 22.78
C ALA A 654 -22.06 -8.23 22.83
N GLY A 655 -22.87 -7.43 22.14
CA GLY A 655 -24.31 -7.67 21.97
C GLY A 655 -24.72 -7.55 20.50
N THR A 656 -25.53 -8.49 20.04
CA THR A 656 -26.10 -8.50 18.68
C THR A 656 -26.89 -7.23 18.43
N VAL A 657 -26.73 -6.63 17.25
CA VAL A 657 -27.57 -5.50 16.82
C VAL A 657 -28.56 -5.92 15.76
N GLY A 658 -28.85 -7.22 15.64
CA GLY A 658 -29.97 -7.73 14.84
C GLY A 658 -29.60 -8.03 13.39
N PHE A 659 -28.33 -8.30 13.10
CA PHE A 659 -27.89 -8.86 11.82
C PHE A 659 -27.58 -10.36 11.92
N GLU A 660 -27.37 -11.01 10.78
CA GLU A 660 -26.79 -12.35 10.78
C GLU A 660 -25.32 -12.30 11.24
N ARG A 661 -24.86 -13.39 11.85
CA ARG A 661 -23.50 -13.51 12.38
C ARG A 661 -22.41 -13.21 11.34
N SER A 662 -22.64 -13.53 10.07
CA SER A 662 -21.71 -13.26 8.97
C SER A 662 -21.46 -11.75 8.74
N PHE A 663 -22.34 -10.87 9.23
CA PHE A 663 -22.18 -9.43 9.16
C PHE A 663 -21.60 -8.83 10.45
N GLU A 664 -22.08 -9.29 11.61
CA GLU A 664 -21.80 -8.63 12.89
C GLU A 664 -20.94 -9.43 13.88
N GLY A 665 -20.68 -10.71 13.61
CA GLY A 665 -20.01 -11.59 14.55
C GLY A 665 -20.81 -11.73 15.86
N LEU A 666 -20.18 -11.40 16.99
CA LEU A 666 -20.82 -11.29 18.31
C LEU A 666 -21.58 -9.97 18.50
N GLY A 667 -21.43 -9.01 17.59
CA GLY A 667 -22.12 -7.73 17.59
C GLY A 667 -21.26 -6.54 18.05
N LEU A 668 -21.94 -5.49 18.53
CA LEU A 668 -21.31 -4.26 19.02
C LEU A 668 -20.88 -4.41 20.48
N LEU A 669 -19.70 -3.91 20.81
CA LEU A 669 -19.26 -3.82 22.21
C LEU A 669 -20.05 -2.74 22.94
N GLN A 670 -20.68 -3.11 24.06
CA GLN A 670 -21.41 -2.17 24.90
C GLN A 670 -20.44 -1.43 25.83
N GLN A 671 -20.66 -0.12 26.04
CA GLN A 671 -19.95 0.58 27.11
C GLN A 671 -20.45 0.05 28.47
N PRO A 672 -19.53 -0.13 29.43
CA PRO A 672 -19.86 -0.72 30.73
C PRO A 672 -20.36 0.28 31.77
#